data_AF-A0AAW0M2H6-F1
#
_entry.id   AF-A0AAW0M2H6-F1
#
_cell.length_a   1.000
_cell.length_b   1.000
_cell.length_c   1.000
_cell.angle_alpha   90.00
_cell.angle_beta   90.00
_cell.angle_gamma   90.00
#
_symmetry.space_group_name_H-M   'P 1'
#
loop_
_entity.id
_entity.type
_entity.pdbx_description
1 polymer ?
#
loop_
_entity_poly.entity_id
_entity_poly.type
_entity_poly.pdbx_seq_one_letter_code
_entity_poly.pdbx_strand_id
1 'polypeptide(L)'
;MLSIRKLSNQITASSSVVYLLLVVSSSNVTQAFRCRPQARWCCSLVRHFGIPYLTRVDMQTVVLGLQSKFSHQPKSFTMTAGTILVQARDPAKLSMEIQNAINEGRFSDTWKLYEQHMQMAGFPRKSVVHRLITSFAESLDVQWLEKAYGLVEQAFEECKQTLFEKEPLIYLSFCLAKSGLPVPASTILRKLVELEEYPPVTAWSAILAYMSQTAPGAYLATELILEIGYLFQDDRVDPRKKSNAPLISMKPTTTAVNIALAGCLLFGTTRKAEQLLDMIPRVGVKADANLLITMAHIYERNGRREELKRLQRYIDEAHNLSDIQFRQFYNCLLSCHLKFGDLDSASSMILEMLRKAKEARNSLAVATLVYDAAASGKKSPPSLASGPSLSQKQFEILGNNKLFQYEEFSKDRHFLKLEAEAKQVLGALLAKLRMQVELITTEHGILQPTEIIYVKLVKAFLEVGKTKELAEFLIKTEKEDSPVSNDNSVLAHVINSCISLGWLDQAHDLLDEMRLAGVRTGSSVYSSLLKAYCKVNRAGEVASLLRDARKAGIQLDSSCYEALMQSRVLQKDTQGALHLFKEMKEAKIPRASHQGFEMLFKGCEEGGEAGLMAKLLQEIKEGQKIDSGVHDWNNVIHFFCKKRLMQDAEKALNKMRSLGHAPNAQTFHSMVTGYAAVGGKYVEVTELWGEMKSLASSTSMKFDQELLDSVLYTFVRGGFFFRANEVVEMMEKGNMFVDKYKYRTLFLKYHKTLYKGKTPKVQTEAQFKKREAGLAFKKWVGLC
;
A
#
# COMPACT_ATOMS: atom_id res chain seq x y z
N MET A 1 -64.75 -17.39 5.63
CA MET A 1 -65.85 -17.30 6.63
C MET A 1 -65.49 -16.25 7.67
N LEU A 2 -66.50 -15.54 8.19
CA LEU A 2 -66.58 -14.85 9.48
C LEU A 2 -65.45 -13.89 9.95
N SER A 3 -65.80 -12.61 9.92
CA SER A 3 -65.37 -11.56 10.86
C SER A 3 -65.59 -11.95 12.33
N ILE A 4 -64.85 -11.35 13.29
CA ILE A 4 -65.43 -10.66 14.49
C ILE A 4 -64.36 -10.05 15.45
N ARG A 5 -64.53 -8.75 15.71
CA ARG A 5 -64.39 -7.93 16.95
C ARG A 5 -63.33 -8.20 18.05
N LYS A 6 -62.79 -7.06 18.54
CA LYS A 6 -62.56 -6.63 19.95
C LYS A 6 -61.81 -7.57 20.92
N LEU A 7 -60.78 -7.03 21.57
CA LEU A 7 -60.89 -6.63 22.99
C LEU A 7 -59.86 -5.54 23.37
N SER A 8 -60.01 -4.96 24.57
CA SER A 8 -59.30 -3.78 25.07
C SER A 8 -58.58 -4.05 26.39
N ASN A 9 -57.67 -3.14 26.75
CA ASN A 9 -57.12 -2.82 28.09
C ASN A 9 -55.92 -3.62 28.65
N GLN A 10 -54.80 -2.88 28.71
CA GLN A 10 -53.98 -2.56 29.90
C GLN A 10 -53.09 -3.61 30.60
N ILE A 11 -51.99 -3.03 31.15
CA ILE A 11 -51.09 -3.48 32.23
C ILE A 11 -49.80 -4.25 31.86
N THR A 12 -48.72 -3.45 31.82
CA THR A 12 -47.33 -3.67 32.25
C THR A 12 -46.51 -4.88 31.77
N ALA A 13 -45.49 -4.54 30.99
CA ALA A 13 -44.07 -4.87 31.21
C ALA A 13 -43.65 -6.33 31.40
N SER A 14 -43.24 -6.96 30.30
CA SER A 14 -42.03 -7.81 30.30
C SER A 14 -41.35 -7.77 28.92
N SER A 15 -40.12 -8.28 28.86
CA SER A 15 -39.18 -8.15 27.73
C SER A 15 -39.64 -8.80 26.43
N SER A 16 -39.50 -8.09 25.30
CA SER A 16 -39.28 -8.68 23.98
C SER A 16 -38.59 -7.68 23.04
N VAL A 17 -37.35 -7.96 22.65
CA VAL A 17 -36.65 -7.21 21.59
C VAL A 17 -37.20 -7.69 20.25
N VAL A 18 -37.90 -6.84 19.51
CA VAL A 18 -38.19 -7.09 18.10
C VAL A 18 -37.00 -6.60 17.28
N TYR A 19 -36.28 -7.57 16.69
CA TYR A 19 -35.27 -7.30 15.68
C TYR A 19 -35.91 -6.64 14.46
N LEU A 20 -35.34 -5.53 14.01
CA LEU A 20 -35.28 -5.26 12.57
C LEU A 20 -33.82 -5.38 12.14
N LEU A 21 -33.55 -6.36 11.28
CA LEU A 21 -32.22 -6.65 10.78
C LEU A 21 -31.79 -5.58 9.77
N LEU A 22 -30.72 -4.85 10.09
CA LEU A 22 -29.78 -4.38 9.09
C LEU A 22 -28.37 -4.84 9.48
N VAL A 23 -27.89 -5.83 8.73
CA VAL A 23 -26.55 -6.38 8.88
C VAL A 23 -25.56 -5.40 8.25
N VAL A 24 -24.82 -4.68 9.09
CA VAL A 24 -23.51 -4.13 8.74
C VAL A 24 -22.54 -4.51 9.86
N SER A 25 -21.77 -5.57 9.62
CA SER A 25 -20.81 -6.10 10.57
C SER A 25 -19.51 -5.30 10.56
N SER A 26 -19.12 -4.82 11.75
CA SER A 26 -17.74 -4.52 12.20
C SER A 26 -16.92 -3.46 11.43
N SER A 27 -16.18 -2.55 12.07
CA SER A 27 -15.67 -2.55 13.45
C SER A 27 -15.38 -1.15 14.02
N ASN A 28 -15.83 -0.91 15.26
CA ASN A 28 -15.15 -0.24 16.40
C ASN A 28 -14.52 1.17 16.21
N VAL A 29 -14.69 2.17 17.10
CA VAL A 29 -15.07 2.19 18.54
C VAL A 29 -16.02 3.36 18.84
N THR A 30 -16.98 3.16 19.74
CA THR A 30 -17.88 4.20 20.28
C THR A 30 -17.32 4.90 21.53
N GLN A 31 -17.51 6.21 21.63
CA GLN A 31 -17.87 6.87 22.89
C GLN A 31 -18.95 7.93 22.62
N ALA A 32 -19.94 8.00 23.50
CA ALA A 32 -21.14 8.82 23.31
C ALA A 32 -21.41 9.72 24.51
N PHE A 33 -21.89 10.94 24.27
CA PHE A 33 -22.58 11.74 25.27
C PHE A 33 -23.87 12.34 24.70
N ARG A 34 -24.92 12.34 25.52
CA ARG A 34 -26.26 12.86 25.19
C ARG A 34 -26.35 14.35 25.50
N CYS A 35 -27.00 15.12 24.63
CA CYS A 35 -27.54 16.45 24.98
C CYS A 35 -29.07 16.39 25.15
N ARG A 36 -29.59 17.17 26.10
CA ARG A 36 -31.00 17.60 26.18
C ARG A 36 -31.08 19.09 25.80
N PRO A 37 -32.17 19.56 25.18
CA PRO A 37 -32.34 20.97 24.84
C PRO A 37 -33.00 21.75 25.99
N GLN A 38 -32.66 23.04 26.10
CA GLN A 38 -33.53 24.03 26.76
C GLN A 38 -33.41 25.36 26.02
N ALA A 39 -34.56 25.94 25.68
CA ALA A 39 -34.67 27.22 25.00
C ALA A 39 -35.00 28.34 26.01
N ARG A 40 -34.60 29.57 25.71
CA ARG A 40 -35.35 30.76 26.09
C ARG A 40 -35.02 31.96 25.19
N TRP A 41 -36.04 32.76 24.94
CA TRP A 41 -35.98 33.97 24.11
C TRP A 41 -35.48 35.17 24.89
N CYS A 42 -34.98 36.19 24.19
CA CYS A 42 -35.40 37.57 24.45
C CYS A 42 -35.27 38.42 23.18
N CYS A 43 -36.26 39.28 22.93
CA CYS A 43 -36.31 40.17 21.76
C CYS A 43 -35.89 41.59 22.14
N SER A 44 -35.30 42.33 21.19
CA SER A 44 -35.61 43.76 21.02
C SER A 44 -35.39 44.18 19.56
N LEU A 45 -36.33 44.97 19.03
CA LEU A 45 -36.29 45.59 17.70
C LEU A 45 -36.06 47.09 17.84
N VAL A 46 -35.33 47.70 16.88
CA VAL A 46 -35.51 49.04 16.24
C VAL A 46 -34.52 49.03 15.04
N ARG A 47 -34.86 48.84 13.74
CA ARG A 47 -35.61 49.67 12.74
C ARG A 47 -35.07 51.11 12.61
N HIS A 48 -34.74 51.70 11.45
CA HIS A 48 -34.69 51.35 10.01
C HIS A 48 -33.54 52.18 9.38
N PHE A 49 -32.97 51.93 8.19
CA PHE A 49 -33.40 51.21 6.96
C PHE A 49 -32.42 50.02 6.66
N GLY A 50 -32.31 49.32 5.51
CA GLY A 50 -32.96 49.39 4.18
C GLY A 50 -32.13 50.17 3.13
N ILE A 51 -32.13 49.91 1.81
CA ILE A 51 -32.84 48.97 0.88
C ILE A 51 -32.00 48.94 -0.44
N PRO A 52 -31.80 47.85 -1.25
CA PRO A 52 -31.86 46.37 -1.05
C PRO A 52 -30.71 45.57 -1.79
N TYR A 53 -30.96 44.30 -2.15
CA TYR A 53 -30.31 43.37 -3.13
C TYR A 53 -28.81 42.99 -3.05
N LEU A 54 -28.53 41.88 -2.35
CA LEU A 54 -27.83 40.72 -2.92
C LEU A 54 -28.37 39.43 -2.27
N THR A 55 -28.51 38.35 -3.05
CA THR A 55 -29.22 37.13 -2.64
C THR A 55 -28.41 36.28 -1.65
N ARG A 56 -28.95 36.10 -0.45
CA ARG A 56 -28.40 35.22 0.59
C ARG A 56 -28.79 33.77 0.31
N VAL A 57 -27.82 32.94 -0.07
CA VAL A 57 -27.98 31.48 -0.04
C VAL A 57 -27.50 31.01 1.33
N ASP A 58 -28.38 30.33 2.08
CA ASP A 58 -28.00 29.72 3.35
C ASP A 58 -27.03 28.56 3.12
N MET A 59 -25.87 28.64 3.75
CA MET A 59 -24.95 27.52 3.95
C MET A 59 -24.84 27.29 5.46
N GLN A 60 -25.51 26.24 5.94
CA GLN A 60 -25.33 25.74 7.30
C GLN A 60 -23.90 25.21 7.44
N THR A 61 -23.00 26.01 8.02
CA THR A 61 -21.63 25.57 8.28
C THR A 61 -21.63 24.49 9.35
N VAL A 62 -21.29 23.26 8.97
CA VAL A 62 -20.98 22.19 9.91
C VAL A 62 -19.72 22.56 10.68
N VAL A 63 -19.89 23.00 11.93
CA VAL A 63 -18.78 23.30 12.84
C VAL A 63 -18.14 21.98 13.29
N LEU A 64 -17.08 21.58 12.60
CA LEU A 64 -16.11 20.61 13.11
C LEU A 64 -15.01 21.38 13.85
N GLY A 65 -14.84 21.05 15.13
CA GLY A 65 -14.21 21.96 16.08
C GLY A 65 -12.68 22.00 16.02
N LEU A 66 -12.15 23.21 15.89
CA LEU A 66 -10.94 23.62 16.63
C LEU A 66 -11.40 24.46 17.82
N GLN A 67 -11.42 23.85 19.01
CA GLN A 67 -11.59 24.61 20.25
C GLN A 67 -10.30 25.41 20.54
N SER A 68 -10.21 26.63 20.00
CA SER A 68 -9.26 27.61 20.48
C SER A 68 -9.56 27.93 21.94
N LYS A 69 -8.76 27.40 22.88
CA LYS A 69 -8.78 27.80 24.29
C LYS A 69 -8.20 29.20 24.48
N PHE A 70 -8.84 30.21 23.90
CA PHE A 70 -8.75 31.58 24.41
C PHE A 70 -9.73 31.73 25.56
N SER A 71 -9.33 31.21 26.72
CA SER A 71 -10.04 31.48 27.96
C SER A 71 -9.75 32.91 28.40
N HIS A 72 -10.58 33.85 27.96
CA HIS A 72 -10.80 35.07 28.74
C HIS A 72 -11.42 34.67 30.08
N GLN A 73 -10.57 34.38 31.07
CA GLN A 73 -10.99 34.51 32.46
C GLN A 73 -11.10 36.00 32.77
N PRO A 74 -12.29 36.52 33.13
CA PRO A 74 -12.33 37.74 33.90
C PRO A 74 -11.73 37.40 35.26
N LYS A 75 -10.47 37.77 35.50
CA LYS A 75 -9.87 37.63 36.84
C LYS A 75 -10.59 38.62 37.77
N SER A 76 -11.54 38.09 38.52
CA SER A 76 -12.18 38.76 39.64
C SER A 76 -11.13 39.33 40.59
N PHE A 77 -11.40 40.53 41.08
CA PHE A 77 -10.54 41.30 41.97
C PHE A 77 -10.01 40.49 43.17
N THR A 78 -8.72 40.64 43.43
CA THR A 78 -8.17 40.65 44.79
C THR A 78 -7.51 42.00 45.03
N MET A 79 -8.25 42.92 45.64
CA MET A 79 -7.63 43.92 46.51
C MET A 79 -7.09 43.15 47.73
N THR A 80 -5.91 43.38 48.28
CA THR A 80 -5.12 44.63 48.43
C THR A 80 -3.60 44.35 48.31
N ALA A 81 -2.77 45.41 48.37
CA ALA A 81 -1.30 45.39 48.46
C ALA A 81 -0.46 45.18 47.18
N GLY A 82 -0.96 45.58 46.00
CA GLY A 82 -0.14 45.70 44.77
C GLY A 82 -0.07 47.10 44.15
N THR A 83 -0.99 48.01 44.49
CA THR A 83 -1.33 49.19 43.68
C THR A 83 -0.51 50.46 43.93
N ILE A 84 0.63 50.39 44.64
CA ILE A 84 1.40 51.59 45.06
C ILE A 84 2.86 51.59 44.54
N LEU A 85 3.30 50.54 43.83
CA LEU A 85 4.63 50.48 43.20
C LEU A 85 4.61 50.01 41.74
N VAL A 86 3.69 50.54 40.93
CA VAL A 86 4.06 50.84 39.53
C VAL A 86 5.01 52.04 39.60
N GLN A 87 6.27 51.77 39.91
CA GLN A 87 7.33 52.79 39.82
C GLN A 87 7.27 53.41 38.42
N ALA A 88 7.48 54.72 38.34
CA ALA A 88 7.53 55.47 37.09
C ALA A 88 8.73 55.03 36.24
N ARG A 89 8.62 53.86 35.60
CA ARG A 89 9.51 53.43 34.53
C ARG A 89 9.17 54.29 33.31
N ASP A 90 10.17 55.00 32.81
CA ASP A 90 10.06 55.74 31.57
C ASP A 90 9.75 54.77 30.40
N PRO A 91 8.67 54.97 29.63
CA PRO A 91 8.35 54.16 28.45
C PRO A 91 9.48 54.13 27.40
N ALA A 92 10.31 55.18 27.32
CA ALA A 92 11.50 55.18 26.45
C ALA A 92 12.60 54.25 26.97
N LYS A 93 12.83 54.21 28.30
CA LYS A 93 13.70 53.20 28.93
C LYS A 93 13.17 51.78 28.72
N LEU A 94 11.87 51.55 28.88
CA LEU A 94 11.28 50.23 28.64
C LEU A 94 11.37 49.81 27.16
N SER A 95 11.19 50.74 26.23
CA SER A 95 11.44 50.53 24.80
C SER A 95 12.91 50.14 24.50
N MET A 96 13.86 50.72 25.24
CA MET A 96 15.28 50.37 25.13
C MET A 96 15.59 48.99 25.73
N GLU A 97 14.98 48.64 26.87
CA GLU A 97 15.07 47.30 27.48
C GLU A 97 14.53 46.21 26.54
N ILE A 98 13.39 46.47 25.86
CA ILE A 98 12.84 45.60 24.80
C ILE A 98 13.87 45.43 23.65
N GLN A 99 14.42 46.54 23.15
CA GLN A 99 15.37 46.52 22.03
C GLN A 99 16.64 45.73 22.37
N ASN A 100 17.15 45.86 23.59
CA ASN A 100 18.31 45.12 24.08
C ASN A 100 18.00 43.62 24.24
N ALA A 101 16.85 43.26 24.82
CA ALA A 101 16.42 41.87 24.94
C ALA A 101 16.26 41.17 23.57
N ILE A 102 15.81 41.90 22.54
CA ILE A 102 15.78 41.41 21.16
C ILE A 102 17.21 41.19 20.62
N ASN A 103 18.13 42.15 20.80
CA ASN A 103 19.52 42.01 20.36
C ASN A 103 20.23 40.80 21.00
N GLU A 104 19.87 40.47 22.23
CA GLU A 104 20.40 39.33 23.00
C GLU A 104 19.66 38.00 22.72
N GLY A 105 18.64 38.00 21.84
CA GLY A 105 17.85 36.81 21.51
C GLY A 105 16.92 36.34 22.64
N ARG A 106 16.69 37.14 23.69
CA ARG A 106 15.89 36.77 24.87
C ARG A 106 14.40 37.01 24.62
N PHE A 107 13.79 36.24 23.72
CA PHE A 107 12.39 36.42 23.30
C PHE A 107 11.36 36.29 24.44
N SER A 108 11.62 35.42 25.44
CA SER A 108 10.74 35.28 26.62
C SER A 108 10.71 36.54 27.48
N ASP A 109 11.86 37.19 27.69
CA ASP A 109 11.93 38.43 28.46
C ASP A 109 11.43 39.61 27.63
N THR A 110 11.75 39.63 26.33
CA THR A 110 11.24 40.58 25.34
C THR A 110 9.71 40.65 25.38
N TRP A 111 9.03 39.50 25.38
CA TRP A 111 7.57 39.45 25.42
C TRP A 111 6.98 39.96 26.75
N LYS A 112 7.60 39.64 27.90
CA LYS A 112 7.17 40.17 29.20
C LYS A 112 7.33 41.70 29.26
N LEU A 113 8.43 42.22 28.74
CA LEU A 113 8.69 43.67 28.67
C LEU A 113 7.71 44.37 27.72
N TYR A 114 7.35 43.73 26.60
CA TYR A 114 6.28 44.18 25.71
C TYR A 114 4.90 44.19 26.40
N GLU A 115 4.51 43.12 27.11
CA GLU A 115 3.26 43.08 27.88
C GLU A 115 3.20 44.18 28.95
N GLN A 116 4.31 44.44 29.64
CA GLN A 116 4.44 45.56 30.58
C GLN A 116 4.31 46.93 29.89
N HIS A 117 4.88 47.09 28.70
CA HIS A 117 4.73 48.32 27.92
C HIS A 117 3.28 48.54 27.48
N MET A 118 2.61 47.49 27.00
CA MET A 118 1.19 47.53 26.63
C MET A 118 0.30 47.95 27.80
N GLN A 119 0.54 47.39 28.99
CA GLN A 119 -0.21 47.75 30.21
C GLN A 119 0.04 49.20 30.69
N MET A 120 1.21 49.77 30.41
CA MET A 120 1.61 51.10 30.87
C MET A 120 1.25 52.22 29.89
N ALA A 121 1.51 52.03 28.59
CA ALA A 121 1.48 53.08 27.57
C ALA A 121 0.88 52.64 26.23
N GLY A 122 0.32 51.43 26.14
CA GLY A 122 -0.12 50.84 24.89
C GLY A 122 1.04 50.46 23.97
N PHE A 123 0.81 50.48 22.66
CA PHE A 123 1.80 50.05 21.67
C PHE A 123 3.13 50.83 21.76
N PRO A 124 4.28 50.14 21.73
CA PRO A 124 5.57 50.78 21.54
C PRO A 124 5.67 51.59 20.24
N ARG A 125 6.72 52.41 20.12
CA ARG A 125 7.01 53.15 18.88
C ARG A 125 7.12 52.19 17.69
N LYS A 126 6.68 52.64 16.51
CA LYS A 126 6.72 51.90 15.22
C LYS A 126 8.02 51.10 14.99
N SER A 127 9.19 51.71 15.24
CA SER A 127 10.49 51.05 15.09
C SER A 127 10.70 49.85 16.02
N VAL A 128 10.17 49.89 17.25
CA VAL A 128 10.24 48.79 18.23
C VAL A 128 9.24 47.70 17.86
N VAL A 129 8.03 48.06 17.41
CA VAL A 129 7.02 47.12 16.91
C VAL A 129 7.51 46.35 15.68
N HIS A 130 8.13 47.04 14.72
CA HIS A 130 8.75 46.39 13.56
C HIS A 130 9.83 45.39 13.99
N ARG A 131 10.75 45.84 14.85
CA ARG A 131 11.81 45.01 15.43
C ARG A 131 11.30 43.77 16.17
N LEU A 132 10.21 43.89 16.93
CA LEU A 132 9.54 42.76 17.57
C LEU A 132 9.02 41.75 16.53
N ILE A 133 8.25 42.22 15.55
CA ILE A 133 7.69 41.37 14.49
C ILE A 133 8.80 40.65 13.71
N THR A 134 9.83 41.37 13.26
CA THR A 134 10.86 40.80 12.38
C THR A 134 11.74 39.82 13.13
N SER A 135 12.11 40.10 14.39
CA SER A 135 12.94 39.17 15.19
C SER A 135 12.18 37.91 15.63
N PHE A 136 10.89 38.01 15.94
CA PHE A 136 10.04 36.84 16.16
C PHE A 136 9.83 36.04 14.87
N ALA A 137 9.67 36.70 13.72
CA ALA A 137 9.58 36.04 12.41
C ALA A 137 10.91 35.36 11.99
N GLU A 138 12.06 35.94 12.33
CA GLU A 138 13.40 35.36 12.12
C GLU A 138 13.61 34.06 12.91
N SER A 139 12.91 33.87 14.04
CA SER A 139 13.06 32.67 14.87
C SER A 139 12.46 31.41 14.24
N LEU A 140 11.48 31.55 13.32
CA LEU A 140 10.61 30.50 12.77
C LEU A 140 9.85 29.62 13.79
N ASP A 141 10.00 29.89 15.08
CA ASP A 141 9.26 29.21 16.14
C ASP A 141 7.78 29.58 16.07
N VAL A 142 6.93 28.57 16.01
CA VAL A 142 5.46 28.71 15.98
C VAL A 142 4.97 29.58 17.15
N GLN A 143 5.56 29.46 18.34
CA GLN A 143 5.13 30.24 19.51
C GLN A 143 5.41 31.75 19.35
N TRP A 144 6.54 32.14 18.76
CA TRP A 144 6.89 33.55 18.54
C TRP A 144 6.19 34.12 17.30
N LEU A 145 5.98 33.29 16.27
CA LEU A 145 5.19 33.63 15.09
C LEU A 145 3.72 33.89 15.42
N GLU A 146 3.07 33.04 16.23
CA GLU A 146 1.69 33.25 16.69
C GLU A 146 1.56 34.53 17.53
N LYS A 147 2.57 34.85 18.34
CA LYS A 147 2.63 36.11 19.10
C LYS A 147 2.82 37.34 18.22
N ALA A 148 3.68 37.26 17.20
CA ALA A 148 3.85 38.33 16.22
C ALA A 148 2.56 38.56 15.41
N TYR A 149 1.87 37.49 15.02
CA TYR A 149 0.55 37.56 14.39
C TYR A 149 -0.51 38.18 15.31
N GLY A 150 -0.59 37.75 16.57
CA GLY A 150 -1.51 38.29 17.56
C GLY A 150 -1.30 39.79 17.85
N LEU A 151 -0.05 40.26 17.80
CA LEU A 151 0.29 41.69 17.88
C LEU A 151 -0.30 42.46 16.69
N VAL A 152 -0.21 41.92 15.47
CA VAL A 152 -0.81 42.52 14.27
C VAL A 152 -2.33 42.52 14.36
N GLU A 153 -2.97 41.42 14.78
CA GLU A 153 -4.43 41.38 14.98
C GLU A 153 -4.91 42.42 15.97
N GLN A 154 -4.31 42.47 17.17
CA GLN A 154 -4.66 43.46 18.20
C GLN A 154 -4.50 44.91 17.70
N ALA A 155 -3.44 45.20 16.97
CA ALA A 155 -3.21 46.54 16.40
C ALA A 155 -4.25 46.91 15.32
N PHE A 156 -4.79 45.93 14.58
CA PHE A 156 -5.90 46.18 13.65
C PHE A 156 -7.24 46.36 14.38
N GLU A 157 -7.51 45.56 15.41
CA GLU A 157 -8.71 45.71 16.27
C GLU A 157 -8.74 47.08 16.98
N GLU A 158 -7.60 47.55 17.51
CA GLU A 158 -7.46 48.88 18.13
C GLU A 158 -7.33 50.04 17.10
N CYS A 159 -7.52 49.76 15.80
CA CYS A 159 -7.41 50.74 14.71
C CYS A 159 -6.04 51.47 14.65
N LYS A 160 -4.96 50.82 15.07
CA LYS A 160 -3.56 51.30 15.06
C LYS A 160 -2.77 50.83 13.83
N GLN A 161 -3.45 50.67 12.71
CA GLN A 161 -2.89 50.06 11.49
C GLN A 161 -1.67 50.81 10.93
N THR A 162 -1.58 52.13 11.17
CA THR A 162 -0.43 53.00 10.81
C THR A 162 0.89 52.65 11.52
N LEU A 163 0.87 51.72 12.49
CA LEU A 163 2.06 51.21 13.15
C LEU A 163 2.90 50.28 12.25
N PHE A 164 2.39 49.85 11.10
CA PHE A 164 3.08 48.90 10.23
C PHE A 164 3.61 49.55 8.94
N GLU A 165 4.58 48.89 8.33
CA GLU A 165 5.00 49.04 6.93
C GLU A 165 4.74 47.72 6.20
N LYS A 166 4.73 47.76 4.87
CA LYS A 166 4.52 46.54 4.08
C LYS A 166 5.64 45.53 4.27
N GLU A 167 6.90 45.94 4.35
CA GLU A 167 8.06 45.05 4.38
C GLU A 167 8.06 44.13 5.63
N PRO A 168 7.85 44.62 6.87
CA PRO A 168 7.66 43.77 8.05
C PRO A 168 6.48 42.79 7.93
N LEU A 169 5.36 43.22 7.35
CA LEU A 169 4.15 42.39 7.22
C LEU A 169 4.31 41.31 6.15
N ILE A 170 4.91 41.62 4.99
CA ILE A 170 5.26 40.64 3.96
C ILE A 170 6.24 39.61 4.55
N TYR A 171 7.25 40.05 5.31
CA TYR A 171 8.22 39.16 5.95
C TYR A 171 7.55 38.22 6.97
N LEU A 172 6.69 38.76 7.84
CA LEU A 172 5.94 37.95 8.81
C LEU A 172 5.01 36.94 8.11
N SER A 173 4.26 37.36 7.08
CA SER A 173 3.38 36.47 6.31
C SER A 173 4.17 35.34 5.63
N PHE A 174 5.34 35.65 5.08
CA PHE A 174 6.26 34.67 4.51
C PHE A 174 6.78 33.67 5.55
N CYS A 175 7.25 34.12 6.71
CA CYS A 175 7.71 33.22 7.78
C CYS A 175 6.57 32.36 8.33
N LEU A 176 5.36 32.90 8.51
CA LEU A 176 4.16 32.14 8.89
C LEU A 176 3.85 31.05 7.87
N ALA A 177 3.87 31.36 6.57
CA ALA A 177 3.66 30.37 5.52
C ALA A 177 4.76 29.29 5.53
N LYS A 178 6.03 29.69 5.70
CA LYS A 178 7.21 28.80 5.72
C LYS A 178 7.20 27.84 6.91
N SER A 179 6.68 28.27 8.06
CA SER A 179 6.45 27.42 9.25
C SER A 179 5.11 26.65 9.22
N GLY A 180 4.38 26.66 8.10
CA GLY A 180 3.17 25.84 7.93
C GLY A 180 1.89 26.43 8.54
N LEU A 181 1.82 27.74 8.75
CA LEU A 181 0.67 28.48 9.31
C LEU A 181 -0.06 29.29 8.21
N PRO A 182 -0.78 28.64 7.27
CA PRO A 182 -1.34 29.32 6.10
C PRO A 182 -2.50 30.27 6.42
N VAL A 183 -3.25 30.03 7.50
CA VAL A 183 -4.37 30.91 7.90
C VAL A 183 -3.83 32.29 8.31
N PRO A 184 -2.96 32.41 9.35
CA PRO A 184 -2.28 33.68 9.68
C PRO A 184 -1.61 34.37 8.49
N ALA A 185 -0.86 33.62 7.68
CA ALA A 185 -0.18 34.16 6.49
C ALA A 185 -1.19 34.81 5.50
N SER A 186 -2.31 34.12 5.23
CA SER A 186 -3.36 34.63 4.34
C SER A 186 -4.06 35.87 4.91
N THR A 187 -4.27 35.95 6.22
CA THR A 187 -4.91 37.11 6.86
C THR A 187 -4.03 38.35 6.75
N ILE A 188 -2.71 38.23 6.96
CA ILE A 188 -1.79 39.37 6.77
C ILE A 188 -1.78 39.85 5.32
N LEU A 189 -1.83 38.94 4.33
CA LEU A 189 -1.92 39.33 2.92
C LEU A 189 -3.21 40.11 2.62
N ARG A 190 -4.35 39.71 3.19
CA ARG A 190 -5.61 40.47 3.04
C ARG A 190 -5.52 41.85 3.69
N LYS A 191 -4.99 41.95 4.91
CA LYS A 191 -4.76 43.22 5.61
C LYS A 191 -3.84 44.19 4.84
N LEU A 192 -2.83 43.67 4.13
CA LEU A 192 -1.99 44.48 3.25
C LEU A 192 -2.78 45.08 2.06
N VAL A 193 -3.71 44.31 1.49
CA VAL A 193 -4.62 44.79 0.43
C VAL A 193 -5.66 45.78 0.97
N GLU A 194 -6.19 45.54 2.18
CA GLU A 194 -7.09 46.47 2.89
C GLU A 194 -6.42 47.82 3.20
N LEU A 195 -5.09 47.82 3.43
CA LEU A 195 -4.28 49.01 3.65
C LEU A 195 -3.84 49.74 2.36
N GLU A 196 -4.22 49.25 1.18
CA GLU A 196 -3.71 49.70 -0.14
C GLU A 196 -2.18 49.56 -0.31
N GLU A 197 -1.50 48.86 0.61
CA GLU A 197 -0.07 48.56 0.58
C GLU A 197 0.20 47.27 -0.22
N TYR A 198 -0.13 47.32 -1.51
CA TYR A 198 -0.11 46.19 -2.43
C TYR A 198 1.29 45.53 -2.54
N PRO A 199 1.47 44.28 -2.06
CA PRO A 199 2.75 43.56 -2.18
C PRO A 199 2.98 43.10 -3.64
N PRO A 200 4.19 43.19 -4.21
CA PRO A 200 4.43 42.76 -5.58
C PRO A 200 4.24 41.24 -5.73
N VAL A 201 3.90 40.79 -6.94
CA VAL A 201 3.64 39.36 -7.24
C VAL A 201 4.82 38.44 -6.95
N THR A 202 6.06 38.92 -7.05
CA THR A 202 7.27 38.18 -6.64
C THR A 202 7.25 37.86 -5.13
N ALA A 203 6.68 38.74 -4.30
CA ALA A 203 6.58 38.52 -2.87
C ALA A 203 5.40 37.62 -2.48
N TRP A 204 4.18 37.92 -2.94
CA TRP A 204 3.02 37.12 -2.53
C TRP A 204 3.01 35.72 -3.15
N SER A 205 3.57 35.52 -4.35
CA SER A 205 3.68 34.17 -4.93
C SER A 205 4.58 33.23 -4.12
N ALA A 206 5.63 33.73 -3.44
CA ALA A 206 6.45 32.93 -2.54
C ALA A 206 5.72 32.53 -1.26
N ILE A 207 4.92 33.45 -0.70
CA ILE A 207 4.03 33.15 0.44
C ILE A 207 3.05 32.04 0.05
N LEU A 208 2.40 32.15 -1.12
CA LEU A 208 1.52 31.11 -1.64
C LEU A 208 2.24 29.79 -1.93
N ALA A 209 3.51 29.83 -2.32
CA ALA A 209 4.31 28.63 -2.57
C ALA A 209 4.43 27.78 -1.30
N TYR A 210 4.76 28.40 -0.17
CA TYR A 210 4.82 27.70 1.12
C TYR A 210 3.43 27.31 1.63
N MET A 211 2.41 28.16 1.51
CA MET A 211 1.02 27.79 1.85
C MET A 211 0.54 26.56 1.08
N SER A 212 0.83 26.48 -0.23
CA SER A 212 0.44 25.40 -1.13
C SER A 212 1.14 24.06 -0.86
N GLN A 213 2.01 23.98 0.16
CA GLN A 213 2.55 22.73 0.69
C GLN A 213 1.63 22.08 1.75
N THR A 214 0.46 22.65 2.03
CA THR A 214 -0.55 22.13 2.97
C THR A 214 -1.95 22.14 2.35
N ALA A 215 -2.84 21.24 2.76
CA ALA A 215 -4.21 21.19 2.23
C ALA A 215 -5.03 22.46 2.48
N PRO A 216 -5.06 23.05 3.71
CA PRO A 216 -5.75 24.31 3.94
C PRO A 216 -5.08 25.47 3.19
N GLY A 217 -3.75 25.49 3.11
CA GLY A 217 -3.01 26.54 2.45
C GLY A 217 -3.13 26.54 0.93
N ALA A 218 -3.24 25.38 0.27
CA ALA A 218 -3.54 25.30 -1.16
C ALA A 218 -4.95 25.84 -1.51
N TYR A 219 -5.94 25.56 -0.64
CA TYR A 219 -7.28 26.15 -0.78
C TYR A 219 -7.21 27.68 -0.62
N LEU A 220 -6.57 28.17 0.44
CA LEU A 220 -6.44 29.61 0.72
C LEU A 220 -5.60 30.35 -0.33
N ALA A 221 -4.55 29.71 -0.88
CA ALA A 221 -3.77 30.28 -1.98
C ALA A 221 -4.63 30.48 -3.24
N THR A 222 -5.53 29.54 -3.52
CA THR A 222 -6.48 29.66 -4.63
C THR A 222 -7.50 30.77 -4.37
N GLU A 223 -8.02 30.90 -3.15
CA GLU A 223 -8.89 32.04 -2.76
C GLU A 223 -8.17 33.38 -2.93
N LEU A 224 -6.94 33.52 -2.43
CA LEU A 224 -6.18 34.77 -2.56
C LEU A 224 -5.95 35.16 -4.03
N ILE A 225 -5.65 34.21 -4.92
CA ILE A 225 -5.51 34.50 -6.36
C ILE A 225 -6.85 34.89 -6.98
N LEU A 226 -7.97 34.30 -6.54
CA LEU A 226 -9.30 34.72 -6.98
C LEU A 226 -9.64 36.13 -6.50
N GLU A 227 -9.48 36.41 -5.20
CA GLU A 227 -9.67 37.73 -4.56
C GLU A 227 -8.86 38.82 -5.28
N ILE A 228 -7.54 38.59 -5.49
CA ILE A 228 -6.66 39.51 -6.22
C ILE A 228 -7.05 39.58 -7.71
N GLY A 229 -7.41 38.46 -8.33
CA GLY A 229 -7.78 38.36 -9.74
C GLY A 229 -9.02 39.18 -10.10
N TYR A 230 -10.01 39.25 -9.22
CA TYR A 230 -11.22 40.08 -9.41
C TYR A 230 -10.92 41.59 -9.56
N LEU A 231 -9.79 42.06 -9.04
CA LEU A 231 -9.33 43.44 -9.22
C LEU A 231 -8.89 43.71 -10.68
N PHE A 232 -8.38 42.70 -11.38
CA PHE A 232 -7.85 42.80 -12.75
C PHE A 232 -8.76 42.22 -13.84
N GLN A 233 -9.92 41.67 -13.46
CA GLN A 233 -10.85 41.02 -14.40
C GLN A 233 -11.30 42.00 -15.50
N ASP A 234 -11.33 41.55 -16.74
CA ASP A 234 -11.88 42.27 -17.90
C ASP A 234 -11.28 43.69 -18.09
N ASP A 235 -9.96 43.80 -17.89
CA ASP A 235 -9.14 45.03 -18.03
C ASP A 235 -9.64 46.26 -17.22
N ARG A 236 -10.29 46.02 -16.07
CA ARG A 236 -10.74 47.06 -15.11
C ARG A 236 -9.65 48.05 -14.66
N VAL A 237 -8.38 47.63 -14.65
CA VAL A 237 -7.24 48.45 -14.21
C VAL A 237 -6.46 48.93 -15.42
N ASP A 238 -6.61 50.21 -15.77
CA ASP A 238 -5.86 50.85 -16.85
C ASP A 238 -4.35 50.85 -16.55
N PRO A 239 -3.51 50.18 -17.36
CA PRO A 239 -2.07 50.08 -17.13
C PRO A 239 -1.30 51.38 -17.44
N ARG A 240 -1.94 52.37 -18.08
CA ARG A 240 -1.29 53.63 -18.48
C ARG A 240 -1.26 54.66 -17.34
N LYS A 241 -2.09 54.49 -16.31
CA LYS A 241 -2.18 55.42 -15.16
C LYS A 241 -1.11 55.11 -14.13
N LYS A 242 -0.20 56.06 -13.89
CA LYS A 242 0.88 55.93 -12.88
C LYS A 242 0.36 55.66 -11.45
N SER A 243 -0.82 56.16 -11.10
CA SER A 243 -1.49 55.87 -9.82
C SER A 243 -1.75 54.37 -9.61
N ASN A 244 -1.94 53.62 -10.69
CA ASN A 244 -2.25 52.19 -10.63
C ASN A 244 -0.99 51.33 -10.52
N ALA A 245 0.22 51.89 -10.63
CA ALA A 245 1.46 51.12 -10.65
C ALA A 245 1.66 50.19 -9.42
N PRO A 246 1.36 50.62 -8.18
CA PRO A 246 1.40 49.73 -7.01
C PRO A 246 0.43 48.55 -7.15
N LEU A 247 -0.83 48.81 -7.54
CA LEU A 247 -1.82 47.76 -7.77
C LEU A 247 -1.39 46.82 -8.91
N ILE A 248 -0.94 47.34 -10.06
CA ILE A 248 -0.48 46.52 -11.20
C ILE A 248 0.66 45.57 -10.80
N SER A 249 1.50 45.94 -9.83
CA SER A 249 2.56 45.06 -9.31
C SER A 249 2.02 43.78 -8.64
N MET A 250 0.76 43.78 -8.18
CA MET A 250 0.06 42.60 -7.67
C MET A 250 -0.50 41.67 -8.75
N LYS A 251 -0.50 42.03 -10.04
CA LYS A 251 -1.20 41.24 -11.07
C LYS A 251 -0.72 39.77 -11.08
N PRO A 252 -1.64 38.78 -10.96
CA PRO A 252 -1.27 37.37 -10.95
C PRO A 252 -0.45 36.93 -12.17
N THR A 253 0.61 36.17 -11.92
CA THR A 253 1.48 35.59 -12.96
C THR A 253 1.21 34.10 -13.14
N THR A 254 1.63 33.56 -14.29
CA THR A 254 1.55 32.12 -14.61
C THR A 254 2.21 31.26 -13.54
N THR A 255 3.33 31.69 -12.95
CA THR A 255 4.00 31.01 -11.84
C THR A 255 3.13 30.93 -10.58
N ALA A 256 2.50 32.05 -10.17
CA ALA A 256 1.63 32.09 -9.00
C ALA A 256 0.39 31.20 -9.17
N VAL A 257 -0.21 31.22 -10.36
CA VAL A 257 -1.33 30.35 -10.72
C VAL A 257 -0.91 28.87 -10.69
N ASN A 258 0.21 28.52 -11.33
CA ASN A 258 0.74 27.15 -11.33
C ASN A 258 1.01 26.62 -9.90
N ILE A 259 1.50 27.47 -8.99
CA ILE A 259 1.73 27.12 -7.58
C ILE A 259 0.43 26.68 -6.88
N ALA A 260 -0.62 27.50 -6.96
CA ALA A 260 -1.89 27.20 -6.30
C ALA A 260 -2.58 25.98 -6.90
N LEU A 261 -2.61 25.88 -8.23
CA LEU A 261 -3.22 24.75 -8.94
C LEU A 261 -2.48 23.42 -8.69
N ALA A 262 -1.15 23.43 -8.64
CA ALA A 262 -0.36 22.24 -8.29
C ALA A 262 -0.59 21.81 -6.83
N GLY A 263 -0.69 22.78 -5.90
CA GLY A 263 -1.12 22.52 -4.52
C GLY A 263 -2.50 21.87 -4.46
N CYS A 264 -3.48 22.42 -5.18
CA CYS A 264 -4.83 21.87 -5.24
C CYS A 264 -4.90 20.44 -5.80
N LEU A 265 -4.07 20.10 -6.78
CA LEU A 265 -3.97 18.74 -7.30
C LEU A 265 -3.38 17.76 -6.28
N LEU A 266 -2.34 18.17 -5.55
CA LEU A 266 -1.70 17.34 -4.52
C LEU A 266 -2.63 17.09 -3.32
N PHE A 267 -3.45 18.07 -2.94
CA PHE A 267 -4.35 17.99 -1.78
C PHE A 267 -5.82 17.73 -2.12
N GLY A 268 -6.15 17.49 -3.39
CA GLY A 268 -7.50 17.10 -3.83
C GLY A 268 -8.56 18.21 -3.82
N THR A 269 -8.19 19.49 -3.66
CA THR A 269 -9.12 20.63 -3.67
C THR A 269 -9.48 21.09 -5.09
N THR A 270 -9.64 20.12 -6.01
CA THR A 270 -9.70 20.33 -7.46
C THR A 270 -10.95 21.09 -7.94
N ARG A 271 -12.08 21.02 -7.22
CA ARG A 271 -13.25 21.86 -7.49
C ARG A 271 -12.97 23.36 -7.30
N LYS A 272 -12.06 23.70 -6.39
CA LYS A 272 -11.67 25.10 -6.15
C LYS A 272 -10.69 25.59 -7.21
N ALA A 273 -9.77 24.72 -7.62
CA ALA A 273 -8.86 24.96 -8.74
C ALA A 273 -9.62 25.29 -10.05
N GLU A 274 -10.75 24.62 -10.31
CA GLU A 274 -11.60 24.89 -11.48
C GLU A 274 -12.15 26.33 -11.51
N GLN A 275 -12.56 26.89 -10.36
CA GLN A 275 -12.98 28.30 -10.28
C GLN A 275 -11.84 29.27 -10.65
N LEU A 276 -10.58 28.91 -10.32
CA LEU A 276 -9.41 29.66 -10.75
C LEU A 276 -9.14 29.48 -12.25
N LEU A 277 -9.41 28.30 -12.84
CA LEU A 277 -9.30 28.11 -14.29
C LEU A 277 -10.23 29.04 -15.09
N ASP A 278 -11.47 29.23 -14.63
CA ASP A 278 -12.43 30.16 -15.25
C ASP A 278 -12.02 31.65 -15.17
N MET A 279 -11.11 31.99 -14.24
CA MET A 279 -10.61 33.35 -14.02
C MET A 279 -9.35 33.66 -14.84
N ILE A 280 -8.51 32.67 -15.15
CA ILE A 280 -7.23 32.83 -15.88
C ILE A 280 -7.38 33.63 -17.19
N PRO A 281 -8.35 33.34 -18.09
CA PRO A 281 -8.54 34.10 -19.32
C PRO A 281 -8.96 35.55 -19.06
N ARG A 282 -9.78 35.79 -18.03
CA ARG A 282 -10.36 37.11 -17.72
C ARG A 282 -9.36 38.09 -17.12
N VAL A 283 -8.32 37.58 -16.46
CA VAL A 283 -7.17 38.35 -15.96
C VAL A 283 -6.10 38.53 -17.05
N GLY A 284 -6.19 37.79 -18.16
CA GLY A 284 -5.22 37.81 -19.25
C GLY A 284 -3.89 37.12 -18.91
N VAL A 285 -3.91 36.09 -18.05
CA VAL A 285 -2.71 35.31 -17.72
C VAL A 285 -2.41 34.34 -18.86
N LYS A 286 -1.22 34.47 -19.46
CA LYS A 286 -0.79 33.57 -20.55
C LYS A 286 -0.43 32.19 -20.00
N ALA A 287 -0.94 31.14 -20.62
CA ALA A 287 -0.60 29.77 -20.26
C ALA A 287 0.79 29.38 -20.75
N ASP A 288 1.59 28.77 -19.87
CA ASP A 288 2.81 28.06 -20.23
C ASP A 288 2.52 26.55 -20.33
N ALA A 289 3.51 25.79 -20.80
CA ALA A 289 3.40 24.32 -20.89
C ALA A 289 3.01 23.67 -19.56
N ASN A 290 3.51 24.16 -18.42
CA ASN A 290 3.17 23.62 -17.11
C ASN A 290 1.71 23.89 -16.73
N LEU A 291 1.18 25.08 -17.05
CA LEU A 291 -0.23 25.40 -16.82
C LEU A 291 -1.15 24.52 -17.65
N LEU A 292 -0.86 24.29 -18.92
CA LEU A 292 -1.65 23.39 -19.77
C LEU A 292 -1.71 21.97 -19.19
N ILE A 293 -0.59 21.39 -18.74
CA ILE A 293 -0.58 20.07 -18.09
C ILE A 293 -1.31 20.07 -16.74
N THR A 294 -1.18 21.14 -15.96
CA THR A 294 -1.86 21.29 -14.66
C THR A 294 -3.37 21.42 -14.85
N MET A 295 -3.83 22.17 -15.85
CA MET A 295 -5.23 22.22 -16.28
C MET A 295 -5.74 20.83 -16.69
N ALA A 296 -4.98 20.08 -17.48
CA ALA A 296 -5.35 18.73 -17.91
C ALA A 296 -5.58 17.78 -16.72
N HIS A 297 -4.71 17.80 -15.72
CA HIS A 297 -4.89 17.04 -14.48
C HIS A 297 -6.14 17.49 -13.68
N ILE A 298 -6.46 18.79 -13.64
CA ILE A 298 -7.67 19.27 -12.93
C ILE A 298 -8.94 18.82 -13.66
N TYR A 299 -8.97 18.96 -14.99
CA TYR A 299 -10.09 18.48 -15.81
C TYR A 299 -10.26 16.95 -15.74
N GLU A 300 -9.18 16.18 -15.63
CA GLU A 300 -9.21 14.73 -15.38
C GLU A 300 -9.81 14.38 -14.01
N ARG A 301 -9.46 15.14 -12.97
CA ARG A 301 -9.94 14.93 -11.59
C ARG A 301 -11.40 15.33 -11.40
N ASN A 302 -11.83 16.42 -12.05
CA ASN A 302 -13.22 16.89 -12.01
C ASN A 302 -14.11 16.31 -13.11
N GLY A 303 -13.53 15.61 -14.08
CA GLY A 303 -14.26 14.93 -15.15
C GLY A 303 -14.77 15.85 -16.28
N ARG A 304 -14.05 16.93 -16.58
CA ARG A 304 -14.39 17.90 -17.63
C ARG A 304 -13.86 17.45 -19.00
N ARG A 305 -14.43 16.36 -19.53
CA ARG A 305 -14.01 15.74 -20.80
C ARG A 305 -13.96 16.71 -21.99
N GLU A 306 -14.98 17.55 -22.17
CA GLU A 306 -15.03 18.46 -23.32
C GLU A 306 -13.98 19.58 -23.25
N GLU A 307 -13.66 20.07 -22.03
CA GLU A 307 -12.55 21.02 -21.85
C GLU A 307 -11.20 20.36 -22.10
N LEU A 308 -11.04 19.08 -21.71
CA LEU A 308 -9.84 18.30 -21.99
C LEU A 308 -9.64 18.04 -23.49
N LYS A 309 -10.73 17.80 -24.25
CA LYS A 309 -10.70 17.73 -25.72
C LYS A 309 -10.39 19.07 -26.38
N ARG A 310 -10.87 20.20 -25.85
CA ARG A 310 -10.50 21.54 -26.34
C ARG A 310 -9.01 21.80 -26.11
N LEU A 311 -8.50 21.41 -24.94
CA LEU A 311 -7.11 21.52 -24.55
C LEU A 311 -6.19 20.67 -25.44
N GLN A 312 -6.65 19.51 -25.93
CA GLN A 312 -5.90 18.66 -26.85
C GLN A 312 -5.43 19.41 -28.10
N ARG A 313 -6.28 20.26 -28.72
CA ARG A 313 -5.91 21.03 -29.91
C ARG A 313 -4.71 21.95 -29.64
N TYR A 314 -4.73 22.65 -28.51
CA TYR A 314 -3.63 23.52 -28.09
C TYR A 314 -2.35 22.74 -27.75
N ILE A 315 -2.47 21.50 -27.27
CA ILE A 315 -1.33 20.60 -26.98
C ILE A 315 -0.71 20.09 -28.28
N ASP A 316 -1.51 19.65 -29.24
CA ASP A 316 -1.04 19.14 -30.53
C ASP A 316 -0.42 20.24 -31.42
N GLU A 317 -0.83 21.50 -31.23
CA GLU A 317 -0.24 22.68 -31.88
C GLU A 317 0.97 23.28 -31.12
N ALA A 318 1.29 22.82 -29.90
CA ALA A 318 2.32 23.43 -29.05
C ALA A 318 3.73 22.87 -29.32
N HIS A 319 4.56 23.66 -29.99
CA HIS A 319 5.91 23.28 -30.44
C HIS A 319 6.97 23.16 -29.33
N ASN A 320 6.67 23.61 -28.10
CA ASN A 320 7.63 23.72 -26.98
C ASN A 320 7.35 22.75 -25.82
N LEU A 321 6.58 21.68 -26.06
CA LEU A 321 6.31 20.65 -25.06
C LEU A 321 7.46 19.64 -24.98
N SER A 322 7.83 19.25 -23.76
CA SER A 322 8.69 18.08 -23.54
C SER A 322 7.90 16.77 -23.64
N ASP A 323 8.56 15.68 -24.05
CA ASP A 323 7.99 14.33 -24.12
C ASP A 323 7.26 13.92 -22.83
N ILE A 324 7.79 14.31 -21.68
CA ILE A 324 7.19 14.06 -20.35
C ILE A 324 5.85 14.79 -20.23
N GLN A 325 5.79 16.07 -20.59
CA GLN A 325 4.55 16.86 -20.55
C GLN A 325 3.51 16.29 -21.55
N PHE A 326 3.94 15.95 -22.76
CA PHE A 326 3.09 15.33 -23.78
C PHE A 326 2.49 13.99 -23.28
N ARG A 327 3.32 13.12 -22.70
CA ARG A 327 2.89 11.88 -22.04
C ARG A 327 1.93 12.14 -20.87
N GLN A 328 2.19 13.14 -20.03
CA GLN A 328 1.29 13.52 -18.93
C GLN A 328 -0.10 13.95 -19.42
N PHE A 329 -0.17 14.75 -20.49
CA PHE A 329 -1.45 15.16 -21.09
C PHE A 329 -2.27 13.95 -21.56
N TYR A 330 -1.67 13.09 -22.38
CA TYR A 330 -2.37 11.94 -22.92
C TYR A 330 -2.69 10.89 -21.84
N ASN A 331 -1.89 10.78 -20.78
CA ASN A 331 -2.26 9.99 -19.59
C ASN A 331 -3.54 10.53 -18.91
N CYS A 332 -3.69 11.85 -18.82
CA CYS A 332 -4.91 12.47 -18.29
C CYS A 332 -6.13 12.21 -19.18
N LEU A 333 -5.98 12.35 -20.51
CA LEU A 333 -7.05 12.11 -21.47
C LEU A 333 -7.54 10.67 -21.41
N LEU A 334 -6.63 9.70 -21.39
CA LEU A 334 -6.97 8.27 -21.32
C LEU A 334 -7.62 7.89 -19.99
N SER A 335 -7.08 8.40 -18.87
CA SER A 335 -7.68 8.21 -17.55
C SER A 335 -9.09 8.80 -17.47
N CYS A 336 -9.33 9.95 -18.11
CA CYS A 336 -10.65 10.57 -18.22
C CYS A 336 -11.62 9.67 -19.00
N HIS A 337 -11.23 9.13 -20.16
CA HIS A 337 -12.09 8.21 -20.93
C HIS A 337 -12.50 6.97 -20.13
N LEU A 338 -11.55 6.33 -19.43
CA LEU A 338 -11.83 5.18 -18.57
C LEU A 338 -12.78 5.51 -17.42
N LYS A 339 -12.56 6.64 -16.72
CA LYS A 339 -13.41 7.08 -15.59
C LYS A 339 -14.87 7.30 -15.97
N PHE A 340 -15.13 7.67 -17.23
CA PHE A 340 -16.48 7.90 -17.76
C PHE A 340 -17.05 6.71 -18.54
N GLY A 341 -16.32 5.59 -18.64
CA GLY A 341 -16.77 4.43 -19.41
C GLY A 341 -16.86 4.69 -20.92
N ASP A 342 -16.17 5.70 -21.45
CA ASP A 342 -16.09 5.92 -22.90
C ASP A 342 -14.98 5.03 -23.48
N LEU A 343 -15.35 3.75 -23.62
CA LEU A 343 -14.46 2.69 -24.08
C LEU A 343 -14.08 2.89 -25.56
N ASP A 344 -15.00 3.41 -26.38
CA ASP A 344 -14.77 3.67 -27.81
C ASP A 344 -13.63 4.68 -28.04
N SER A 345 -13.62 5.79 -27.29
CA SER A 345 -12.54 6.78 -27.36
C SER A 345 -11.24 6.24 -26.79
N ALA A 346 -11.27 5.51 -25.67
CA ALA A 346 -10.09 4.92 -25.07
C ALA A 346 -9.44 3.89 -26.01
N SER A 347 -10.25 3.01 -26.62
CA SER A 347 -9.83 2.04 -27.62
C SER A 347 -9.26 2.69 -28.87
N SER A 348 -9.95 3.70 -29.42
CA SER A 348 -9.47 4.43 -30.62
C SER A 348 -8.14 5.14 -30.35
N MET A 349 -7.99 5.72 -29.16
CA MET A 349 -6.77 6.40 -28.73
C MET A 349 -5.57 5.44 -28.58
N ILE A 350 -5.77 4.22 -28.07
CA ILE A 350 -4.73 3.20 -27.98
C ILE A 350 -4.34 2.68 -29.37
N LEU A 351 -5.33 2.42 -30.25
CA LEU A 351 -5.07 2.00 -31.63
C LEU A 351 -4.27 3.06 -32.40
N GLU A 352 -4.57 4.35 -32.20
CA GLU A 352 -3.83 5.45 -32.81
C GLU A 352 -2.38 5.55 -32.32
N MET A 353 -2.11 5.25 -31.04
CA MET A 353 -0.74 5.16 -30.52
C MET A 353 0.04 4.03 -31.18
N LEU A 354 -0.52 2.81 -31.21
CA LEU A 354 0.10 1.65 -31.84
C LEU A 354 0.37 1.89 -33.33
N ARG A 355 -0.59 2.50 -34.04
CA ARG A 355 -0.46 2.86 -35.45
C ARG A 355 0.71 3.82 -35.68
N LYS A 356 0.82 4.90 -34.90
CA LYS A 356 1.96 5.83 -34.96
C LYS A 356 3.29 5.16 -34.61
N ALA A 357 3.31 4.26 -33.62
CA ALA A 357 4.50 3.49 -33.26
C ALA A 357 4.95 2.52 -34.37
N LYS A 358 4.00 1.92 -35.09
CA LYS A 358 4.25 1.07 -36.26
C LYS A 358 4.75 1.88 -37.46
N GLU A 359 4.12 3.01 -37.77
CA GLU A 359 4.56 3.95 -38.81
C GLU A 359 5.99 4.45 -38.57
N ALA A 360 6.33 4.78 -37.32
CA ALA A 360 7.67 5.19 -36.92
C ALA A 360 8.69 4.04 -36.98
N ARG A 361 8.34 2.83 -36.49
CA ARG A 361 9.17 1.62 -36.62
C ARG A 361 9.51 1.32 -38.09
N ASN A 362 8.52 1.38 -38.96
CA ASN A 362 8.69 1.18 -40.41
C ASN A 362 9.59 2.27 -41.02
N SER A 363 9.38 3.53 -40.64
CA SER A 363 10.20 4.66 -41.11
C SER A 363 11.67 4.53 -40.69
N LEU A 364 11.91 4.08 -39.44
CA LEU A 364 13.26 3.80 -38.94
C LEU A 364 13.91 2.64 -39.70
N ALA A 365 13.19 1.54 -39.91
CA ALA A 365 13.69 0.39 -40.67
C ALA A 365 14.06 0.77 -42.13
N VAL A 366 13.24 1.60 -42.79
CA VAL A 366 13.55 2.15 -44.11
C VAL A 366 14.80 3.04 -44.07
N ALA A 367 14.92 3.91 -43.07
CA ALA A 367 16.10 4.77 -42.90
C ALA A 367 17.39 3.95 -42.69
N THR A 368 17.34 2.89 -41.88
CA THR A 368 18.47 1.96 -41.68
C THR A 368 18.84 1.23 -42.97
N LEU A 369 17.86 0.70 -43.71
CA LEU A 369 18.11 0.04 -45.00
C LEU A 369 18.71 0.99 -46.05
N VAL A 370 18.27 2.25 -46.10
CA VAL A 370 18.83 3.29 -46.98
C VAL A 370 20.26 3.64 -46.54
N TYR A 371 20.53 3.72 -45.23
CA TYR A 371 21.87 3.95 -44.70
C TYR A 371 22.82 2.79 -45.02
N ASP A 372 22.41 1.54 -44.81
CA ASP A 372 23.22 0.36 -45.10
C ASP A 372 23.47 0.20 -46.61
N ALA A 373 22.50 0.53 -47.46
CA ALA A 373 22.68 0.59 -48.90
C ALA A 373 23.71 1.67 -49.31
N ALA A 374 23.68 2.85 -48.67
CA ALA A 374 24.64 3.93 -48.89
C ALA A 374 26.05 3.62 -48.31
N ALA A 375 26.12 2.87 -47.21
CA ALA A 375 27.36 2.48 -46.54
C ALA A 375 28.21 1.48 -47.34
N SER A 376 27.64 0.84 -48.38
CA SER A 376 28.37 -0.02 -49.33
C SER A 376 29.48 0.70 -50.11
N GLY A 377 29.58 2.04 -49.98
CA GLY A 377 30.42 2.90 -50.81
C GLY A 377 31.46 3.79 -50.14
N LYS A 378 31.92 3.56 -48.88
CA LYS A 378 33.23 4.03 -48.34
C LYS A 378 33.50 3.61 -46.88
N LYS A 379 34.78 3.49 -46.52
CA LYS A 379 35.26 3.11 -45.18
C LYS A 379 35.00 4.20 -44.11
N SER A 380 34.37 3.79 -43.01
CA SER A 380 34.48 4.29 -41.61
C SER A 380 34.71 5.78 -41.31
N PRO A 381 33.78 6.44 -40.60
CA PRO A 381 34.03 7.54 -39.67
C PRO A 381 34.09 7.03 -38.20
N PRO A 382 34.51 7.86 -37.21
CA PRO A 382 35.01 7.37 -35.93
C PRO A 382 33.92 7.07 -34.88
N SER A 383 34.35 6.35 -33.83
CA SER A 383 33.59 6.12 -32.60
C SER A 383 33.10 7.42 -31.96
N LEU A 384 31.81 7.73 -32.13
CA LEU A 384 31.13 8.73 -31.32
C LEU A 384 30.94 8.16 -29.92
N ALA A 385 31.46 8.90 -28.94
CA ALA A 385 31.49 8.49 -27.55
C ALA A 385 30.08 8.19 -27.02
N SER A 386 30.03 7.25 -26.07
CA SER A 386 28.92 7.07 -25.15
C SER A 386 28.40 8.43 -24.67
N GLY A 387 27.17 8.78 -25.04
CA GLY A 387 26.45 9.86 -24.36
C GLY A 387 26.46 9.56 -22.86
N PRO A 388 26.63 10.59 -21.99
CA PRO A 388 26.67 10.34 -20.56
C PRO A 388 25.36 9.68 -20.15
N SER A 389 25.46 8.51 -19.53
CA SER A 389 24.36 7.99 -18.74
C SER A 389 23.97 9.08 -17.75
N LEU A 390 22.73 9.55 -17.84
CA LEU A 390 22.19 10.53 -16.90
C LEU A 390 22.06 9.83 -15.54
N SER A 391 23.17 9.81 -14.82
CA SER A 391 23.29 9.25 -13.50
C SER A 391 22.23 9.85 -12.59
N GLN A 392 21.61 9.00 -11.76
CA GLN A 392 20.75 9.40 -10.65
C GLN A 392 21.57 10.17 -9.59
N LYS A 393 21.99 11.39 -9.93
CA LYS A 393 22.78 12.33 -9.09
C LYS A 393 22.36 13.77 -9.35
N GLN A 394 21.07 14.05 -9.18
CA GLN A 394 20.56 15.41 -9.02
C GLN A 394 19.23 15.47 -8.24
N PHE A 395 19.11 14.63 -7.19
CA PHE A 395 18.01 14.68 -6.21
C PHE A 395 18.50 14.63 -4.75
N GLU A 396 19.62 15.30 -4.47
CA GLU A 396 20.07 15.63 -3.12
C GLU A 396 20.38 17.13 -3.00
N ILE A 397 19.34 17.97 -3.11
CA ILE A 397 19.37 19.37 -2.61
C ILE A 397 18.10 19.63 -1.79
N LEU A 398 17.91 18.82 -0.74
CA LEU A 398 17.04 19.16 0.39
C LEU A 398 17.92 19.72 1.51
N GLY A 399 18.54 20.88 1.28
CA GLY A 399 19.72 21.28 2.03
C GLY A 399 20.12 22.75 1.94
N ASN A 400 19.16 23.68 1.99
CA ASN A 400 19.48 25.05 2.39
C ASN A 400 18.27 25.75 3.06
N ASN A 401 17.87 25.24 4.23
CA ASN A 401 16.92 25.92 5.12
C ASN A 401 17.54 27.14 5.83
N LYS A 402 18.37 27.93 5.15
CA LYS A 402 18.84 29.22 5.68
C LYS A 402 17.77 30.27 5.39
N LEU A 403 17.08 30.69 6.44
CA LEU A 403 16.18 31.83 6.39
C LEU A 403 16.97 33.11 6.07
N PHE A 404 16.41 33.99 5.23
CA PHE A 404 16.93 35.34 5.02
C PHE A 404 16.74 36.16 6.30
N GLN A 405 17.81 36.80 6.79
CA GLN A 405 17.67 37.84 7.82
C GLN A 405 16.86 39.01 7.25
N TYR A 406 16.09 39.69 8.10
CA TYR A 406 15.24 40.81 7.71
C TYR A 406 16.04 41.97 7.10
N GLU A 407 17.28 42.18 7.53
CA GLU A 407 18.21 43.16 6.95
C GLU A 407 18.65 42.83 5.52
N GLU A 408 18.59 41.57 5.11
CA GLU A 408 18.89 41.13 3.76
C GLU A 408 17.63 41.18 2.88
N PHE A 409 16.48 40.82 3.47
CA PHE A 409 15.16 40.91 2.86
C PHE A 409 14.77 42.35 2.51
N SER A 410 14.87 43.28 3.45
CA SER A 410 14.50 44.70 3.28
C SER A 410 15.36 45.45 2.24
N LYS A 411 16.51 44.90 1.85
CA LYS A 411 17.36 45.44 0.77
C LYS A 411 16.92 44.96 -0.62
N ASP A 412 16.20 43.84 -0.73
CA ASP A 412 15.73 43.28 -2.01
C ASP A 412 14.41 43.94 -2.45
N ARG A 413 14.51 45.17 -2.99
CA ARG A 413 13.36 45.98 -3.45
C ARG A 413 12.46 45.31 -4.51
N HIS A 414 12.94 44.27 -5.18
CA HIS A 414 12.19 43.56 -6.23
C HIS A 414 11.77 42.14 -5.79
N PHE A 415 12.21 41.70 -4.60
CA PHE A 415 11.96 40.38 -4.04
C PHE A 415 12.42 39.23 -4.95
N LEU A 416 13.55 39.39 -5.64
CA LEU A 416 14.12 38.38 -6.55
C LEU A 416 14.45 37.08 -5.83
N LYS A 417 14.85 37.15 -4.54
CA LYS A 417 15.08 35.95 -3.72
C LYS A 417 13.81 35.18 -3.42
N LEU A 418 12.70 35.88 -3.16
CA LEU A 418 11.38 35.26 -2.99
C LEU A 418 10.90 34.63 -4.30
N GLU A 419 11.11 35.29 -5.44
CA GLU A 419 10.79 34.72 -6.76
C GLU A 419 11.55 33.41 -7.02
N ALA A 420 12.82 33.33 -6.60
CA ALA A 420 13.63 32.11 -6.69
C ALA A 420 13.08 30.99 -5.78
N GLU A 421 12.74 31.28 -4.52
CA GLU A 421 12.11 30.28 -3.63
C GLU A 421 10.75 29.81 -4.17
N ALA A 422 9.93 30.72 -4.70
CA ALA A 422 8.63 30.39 -5.31
C ALA A 422 8.79 29.40 -6.48
N LYS A 423 9.76 29.65 -7.38
CA LYS A 423 10.10 28.75 -8.49
C LYS A 423 10.65 27.40 -8.03
N GLN A 424 11.49 27.40 -6.99
CA GLN A 424 12.03 26.16 -6.41
C GLN A 424 10.92 25.28 -5.82
N VAL A 425 10.01 25.88 -5.02
CA VAL A 425 8.87 25.18 -4.43
C VAL A 425 7.91 24.69 -5.52
N LEU A 426 7.62 25.50 -6.55
CA LEU A 426 6.83 25.06 -7.71
C LEU A 426 7.45 23.82 -8.39
N GLY A 427 8.78 23.83 -8.61
CA GLY A 427 9.49 22.67 -9.15
C GLY A 427 9.30 21.40 -8.31
N ALA A 428 9.35 21.54 -6.98
CA ALA A 428 9.10 20.44 -6.05
C ALA A 428 7.62 19.95 -6.06
N LEU A 429 6.64 20.85 -6.18
CA LEU A 429 5.22 20.48 -6.31
C LEU A 429 4.97 19.74 -7.63
N LEU A 430 5.50 20.24 -8.76
CA LEU A 430 5.38 19.58 -10.07
C LEU A 430 6.09 18.22 -10.10
N ALA A 431 7.25 18.08 -9.44
CA ALA A 431 7.94 16.80 -9.31
C ALA A 431 7.10 15.76 -8.55
N LYS A 432 6.42 16.16 -7.47
CA LYS A 432 5.48 15.28 -6.74
C LYS A 432 4.30 14.83 -7.61
N LEU A 433 3.83 15.65 -8.54
CA LEU A 433 2.74 15.30 -9.48
C LEU A 433 3.19 14.33 -10.59
N ARG A 434 4.47 14.38 -11.01
CA ARG A 434 5.02 13.46 -12.04
C ARG A 434 5.10 12.00 -11.61
N MET A 435 5.06 11.70 -10.31
CA MET A 435 5.21 10.33 -9.77
C MET A 435 3.91 9.51 -9.72
N GLN A 436 2.83 9.95 -10.40
CA GLN A 436 1.56 9.20 -10.44
C GLN A 436 1.55 8.16 -11.58
N VAL A 437 0.90 7.02 -11.34
CA VAL A 437 0.94 5.82 -12.21
C VAL A 437 0.61 6.15 -13.67
N GLU A 438 1.59 5.94 -14.55
CA GLU A 438 1.47 6.19 -15.98
C GLU A 438 0.71 5.03 -16.67
N LEU A 439 -0.31 5.36 -17.47
CA LEU A 439 -1.04 4.43 -18.34
C LEU A 439 -0.32 4.21 -19.68
N ILE A 440 0.48 5.20 -20.07
CA ILE A 440 1.19 5.32 -21.34
C ILE A 440 2.66 5.54 -21.02
N THR A 441 3.56 4.86 -21.72
CA THR A 441 5.01 5.07 -21.74
C THR A 441 5.43 5.84 -22.99
N THR A 442 6.73 6.20 -23.09
CA THR A 442 7.29 6.81 -24.31
C THR A 442 8.55 6.07 -24.72
N GLU A 443 8.60 5.63 -25.97
CA GLU A 443 9.77 5.03 -26.61
C GLU A 443 10.20 5.92 -27.78
N HIS A 444 11.43 6.45 -27.76
CA HIS A 444 11.96 7.30 -28.84
C HIS A 444 11.04 8.48 -29.24
N GLY A 445 10.38 9.10 -28.25
CA GLY A 445 9.42 10.20 -28.46
C GLY A 445 7.99 9.77 -28.82
N ILE A 446 7.73 8.48 -29.01
CA ILE A 446 6.41 7.95 -29.42
C ILE A 446 5.68 7.38 -28.21
N LEU A 447 4.39 7.69 -28.08
CA LEU A 447 3.54 7.17 -27.01
C LEU A 447 3.20 5.69 -27.23
N GLN A 448 3.32 4.88 -26.18
CA GLN A 448 3.06 3.45 -26.18
C GLN A 448 2.10 3.08 -25.03
N PRO A 449 1.10 2.20 -25.25
CA PRO A 449 0.25 1.69 -24.17
C PRO A 449 1.02 0.74 -23.25
N THR A 450 0.84 0.87 -21.94
CA THR A 450 1.37 -0.09 -20.95
C THR A 450 0.48 -1.32 -20.74
N GLU A 451 0.99 -2.37 -20.11
CA GLU A 451 0.16 -3.47 -19.60
C GLU A 451 -0.97 -2.96 -18.67
N ILE A 452 -0.70 -1.91 -17.88
CA ILE A 452 -1.65 -1.34 -16.91
C ILE A 452 -2.89 -0.76 -17.59
N ILE A 453 -2.74 -0.12 -18.76
CA ILE A 453 -3.91 0.37 -19.51
C ILE A 453 -4.73 -0.78 -20.07
N TYR A 454 -4.10 -1.81 -20.65
CA TYR A 454 -4.83 -2.98 -21.17
C TYR A 454 -5.65 -3.65 -20.06
N VAL A 455 -5.04 -3.89 -18.89
CA VAL A 455 -5.76 -4.45 -17.73
C VAL A 455 -6.95 -3.58 -17.33
N LYS A 456 -6.79 -2.25 -17.24
CA LYS A 456 -7.89 -1.34 -16.88
C LYS A 456 -9.01 -1.29 -17.93
N LEU A 457 -8.66 -1.29 -19.21
CA LEU A 457 -9.62 -1.21 -20.30
C LEU A 457 -10.43 -2.50 -20.42
N VAL A 458 -9.77 -3.66 -20.37
CA VAL A 458 -10.41 -4.98 -20.27
C VAL A 458 -11.35 -5.03 -19.08
N LYS A 459 -10.87 -4.57 -17.91
CA LYS A 459 -11.69 -4.55 -16.69
C LYS A 459 -12.99 -3.78 -16.91
N ALA A 460 -12.91 -2.61 -17.54
CA ALA A 460 -14.08 -1.77 -17.84
C ALA A 460 -15.00 -2.37 -18.92
N PHE A 461 -14.47 -2.95 -20.01
CA PHE A 461 -15.29 -3.67 -21.01
C PHE A 461 -16.08 -4.83 -20.40
N LEU A 462 -15.45 -5.59 -19.51
CA LEU A 462 -16.09 -6.74 -18.85
C LEU A 462 -17.10 -6.32 -17.78
N GLU A 463 -16.85 -5.23 -17.04
CA GLU A 463 -17.83 -4.64 -16.11
C GLU A 463 -19.08 -4.13 -16.82
N VAL A 464 -18.96 -3.65 -18.07
CA VAL A 464 -20.09 -3.21 -18.90
C VAL A 464 -20.71 -4.37 -19.71
N GLY A 465 -20.08 -5.55 -19.73
CA GLY A 465 -20.55 -6.73 -20.48
C GLY A 465 -20.34 -6.65 -22.00
N LYS A 466 -19.52 -5.73 -22.48
CA LYS A 466 -19.22 -5.49 -23.92
C LYS A 466 -18.11 -6.44 -24.44
N THR A 467 -18.28 -7.75 -24.24
CA THR A 467 -17.27 -8.78 -24.60
C THR A 467 -16.91 -8.81 -26.08
N LYS A 468 -17.89 -8.59 -26.98
CA LYS A 468 -17.68 -8.57 -28.44
C LYS A 468 -16.83 -7.39 -28.90
N GLU A 469 -17.15 -6.20 -28.41
CA GLU A 469 -16.38 -4.99 -28.71
C GLU A 469 -14.95 -5.08 -28.16
N LEU A 470 -14.78 -5.71 -27.00
CA LEU A 470 -13.46 -6.03 -26.45
C LEU A 470 -12.68 -6.99 -27.37
N ALA A 471 -13.30 -8.08 -27.83
CA ALA A 471 -12.66 -9.00 -28.76
C ALA A 471 -12.24 -8.28 -30.06
N GLU A 472 -13.14 -7.49 -30.67
CA GLU A 472 -12.84 -6.66 -31.84
C GLU A 472 -11.68 -5.70 -31.61
N PHE A 473 -11.66 -4.99 -30.46
CA PHE A 473 -10.59 -4.09 -30.09
C PHE A 473 -9.25 -4.83 -30.01
N LEU A 474 -9.20 -5.96 -29.32
CA LEU A 474 -7.94 -6.69 -29.12
C LEU A 474 -7.42 -7.32 -30.43
N ILE A 475 -8.32 -7.73 -31.34
CA ILE A 475 -7.94 -8.17 -32.70
C ILE A 475 -7.34 -7.00 -33.51
N LYS A 476 -7.86 -5.79 -33.32
CA LYS A 476 -7.32 -4.57 -33.96
C LYS A 476 -5.95 -4.20 -33.35
N THR A 477 -5.75 -4.31 -32.03
CA THR A 477 -4.44 -4.02 -31.41
C THR A 477 -3.37 -5.01 -31.86
N GLU A 478 -3.69 -6.31 -31.93
CA GLU A 478 -2.72 -7.34 -32.36
C GLU A 478 -2.19 -7.09 -33.79
N LYS A 479 -3.06 -6.58 -34.69
CA LYS A 479 -2.70 -6.20 -36.07
C LYS A 479 -1.80 -4.96 -36.15
N GLU A 480 -1.87 -4.07 -35.17
CA GLU A 480 -1.02 -2.87 -35.13
C GLU A 480 0.26 -3.07 -34.32
N ASP A 481 0.28 -3.95 -33.32
CA ASP A 481 1.46 -4.14 -32.49
C ASP A 481 2.54 -5.01 -33.17
N SER A 482 2.13 -5.97 -34.01
CA SER A 482 3.01 -6.91 -34.74
C SER A 482 3.88 -7.79 -33.82
N PRO A 483 3.31 -8.85 -33.21
CA PRO A 483 4.04 -9.73 -32.31
C PRO A 483 5.06 -10.61 -33.05
N VAL A 484 6.23 -10.79 -32.45
CA VAL A 484 7.26 -11.76 -32.88
C VAL A 484 6.94 -13.19 -32.38
N SER A 485 5.91 -13.36 -31.55
CA SER A 485 5.39 -14.66 -31.09
C SER A 485 3.97 -14.56 -30.52
N ASN A 486 3.12 -15.57 -30.76
CA ASN A 486 1.75 -15.64 -30.24
C ASN A 486 1.68 -15.77 -28.70
N ASP A 487 2.72 -16.30 -28.05
CA ASP A 487 2.71 -16.55 -26.59
C ASP A 487 2.94 -15.27 -25.75
N ASN A 488 3.46 -14.20 -26.36
CA ASN A 488 3.58 -12.85 -25.77
C ASN A 488 2.53 -11.87 -26.33
N SER A 489 1.45 -12.36 -26.92
CA SER A 489 0.36 -11.51 -27.42
C SER A 489 -0.31 -10.72 -26.28
N VAL A 490 -0.68 -9.46 -26.54
CA VAL A 490 -1.46 -8.64 -25.59
C VAL A 490 -2.72 -9.38 -25.15
N LEU A 491 -3.34 -10.10 -26.08
CA LEU A 491 -4.46 -11.01 -25.88
C LEU A 491 -4.23 -12.06 -24.76
N ALA A 492 -3.05 -12.68 -24.71
CA ALA A 492 -2.72 -13.67 -23.67
C ALA A 492 -2.57 -13.01 -22.29
N HIS A 493 -1.94 -11.83 -22.21
CA HIS A 493 -1.87 -11.05 -20.97
C HIS A 493 -3.25 -10.65 -20.46
N VAL A 494 -4.16 -10.27 -21.37
CA VAL A 494 -5.54 -9.91 -21.07
C VAL A 494 -6.31 -11.09 -20.45
N ILE A 495 -6.31 -12.27 -21.06
CA ILE A 495 -7.04 -13.43 -20.51
C ILE A 495 -6.43 -13.86 -19.17
N ASN A 496 -5.09 -13.87 -19.04
CA ASN A 496 -4.41 -14.13 -17.76
C ASN A 496 -4.78 -13.10 -16.67
N SER A 497 -5.07 -11.86 -17.04
CA SER A 497 -5.54 -10.82 -16.12
C SER A 497 -6.98 -11.06 -15.65
N CYS A 498 -7.88 -11.47 -16.55
CA CYS A 498 -9.24 -11.87 -16.18
C CYS A 498 -9.22 -13.06 -15.19
N ILE A 499 -8.32 -14.02 -15.44
CA ILE A 499 -8.11 -15.18 -14.56
C ILE A 499 -7.59 -14.75 -13.18
N SER A 500 -6.64 -13.83 -13.10
CA SER A 500 -6.09 -13.35 -11.83
C SER A 500 -7.11 -12.55 -10.99
N LEU A 501 -8.06 -11.87 -11.65
CA LEU A 501 -9.20 -11.20 -11.03
C LEU A 501 -10.35 -12.15 -10.64
N GLY A 502 -10.26 -13.45 -10.99
CA GLY A 502 -11.28 -14.46 -10.70
C GLY A 502 -12.47 -14.46 -11.66
N TRP A 503 -12.40 -13.71 -12.76
CA TRP A 503 -13.47 -13.55 -13.76
C TRP A 503 -13.39 -14.66 -14.80
N LEU A 504 -13.56 -15.90 -14.34
CA LEU A 504 -13.31 -17.10 -15.13
C LEU A 504 -14.31 -17.26 -16.28
N ASP A 505 -15.56 -16.85 -16.07
CA ASP A 505 -16.62 -16.95 -17.07
C ASP A 505 -16.35 -15.97 -18.22
N GLN A 506 -16.06 -14.70 -17.89
CA GLN A 506 -15.64 -13.69 -18.88
C GLN A 506 -14.33 -14.05 -19.59
N ALA A 507 -13.40 -14.73 -18.92
CA ALA A 507 -12.16 -15.22 -19.51
C ALA A 507 -12.43 -16.33 -20.55
N HIS A 508 -13.45 -17.16 -20.33
CA HIS A 508 -13.89 -18.20 -21.26
C HIS A 508 -14.65 -17.60 -22.45
N ASP A 509 -15.60 -16.70 -22.19
CA ASP A 509 -16.35 -15.99 -23.24
C ASP A 509 -15.41 -15.25 -24.19
N LEU A 510 -14.38 -14.59 -23.65
CA LEU A 510 -13.37 -13.90 -24.46
C LEU A 510 -12.50 -14.87 -25.27
N LEU A 511 -12.13 -16.03 -24.69
CA LEU A 511 -11.41 -17.09 -25.40
C LEU A 511 -12.23 -17.64 -26.58
N ASP A 512 -13.54 -17.81 -26.43
CA ASP A 512 -14.42 -18.30 -27.49
C ASP A 512 -14.72 -17.25 -28.56
N GLU A 513 -14.97 -15.98 -28.20
CA GLU A 513 -15.11 -14.89 -29.20
C GLU A 513 -13.81 -14.72 -30.02
N MET A 514 -12.63 -14.86 -29.40
CA MET A 514 -11.35 -14.88 -30.12
C MET A 514 -11.20 -16.05 -31.10
N ARG A 515 -11.69 -17.24 -30.72
CA ARG A 515 -11.71 -18.43 -31.60
C ARG A 515 -12.65 -18.24 -32.77
N LEU A 516 -13.84 -17.67 -32.54
CA LEU A 516 -14.82 -17.34 -33.58
C LEU A 516 -14.24 -16.32 -34.58
N ALA A 517 -13.43 -15.38 -34.10
CA ALA A 517 -12.69 -14.44 -34.94
C ALA A 517 -11.43 -15.03 -35.64
N GLY A 518 -11.16 -16.33 -35.46
CA GLY A 518 -10.05 -17.05 -36.13
C GLY A 518 -8.67 -16.86 -35.49
N VAL A 519 -8.57 -16.26 -34.30
CA VAL A 519 -7.28 -16.04 -33.62
C VAL A 519 -6.83 -17.31 -32.89
N ARG A 520 -5.62 -17.80 -33.20
CA ARG A 520 -5.01 -18.95 -32.51
C ARG A 520 -4.32 -18.51 -31.22
N THR A 521 -5.01 -18.66 -30.09
CA THR A 521 -4.45 -18.49 -28.74
C THR A 521 -3.35 -19.52 -28.43
N GLY A 522 -2.30 -19.06 -27.75
CA GLY A 522 -1.19 -19.90 -27.29
C GLY A 522 -1.59 -20.93 -26.22
N SER A 523 -0.73 -21.92 -25.98
CA SER A 523 -0.98 -23.00 -25.02
C SER A 523 -1.09 -22.50 -23.56
N SER A 524 -0.35 -21.44 -23.24
CA SER A 524 -0.31 -20.79 -21.93
C SER A 524 -1.70 -20.38 -21.41
N VAL A 525 -2.55 -19.85 -22.29
CA VAL A 525 -3.90 -19.35 -21.96
C VAL A 525 -4.82 -20.47 -21.47
N TYR A 526 -4.82 -21.62 -22.17
CA TYR A 526 -5.60 -22.78 -21.74
C TYR A 526 -5.06 -23.37 -20.45
N SER A 527 -3.74 -23.49 -20.32
CA SER A 527 -3.10 -23.96 -19.09
C SER A 527 -3.49 -23.09 -17.89
N SER A 528 -3.48 -21.76 -18.02
CA SER A 528 -3.90 -20.83 -16.96
C SER A 528 -5.39 -20.97 -16.61
N LEU A 529 -6.28 -20.95 -17.61
CA LEU A 529 -7.73 -21.00 -17.40
C LEU A 529 -8.15 -22.35 -16.79
N LEU A 530 -7.52 -23.45 -17.24
CA LEU A 530 -7.74 -24.80 -16.72
C LEU A 530 -7.31 -24.92 -15.26
N LYS A 531 -6.11 -24.42 -14.90
CA LYS A 531 -5.63 -24.37 -13.51
C LYS A 531 -6.58 -23.57 -12.62
N ALA A 532 -7.13 -22.46 -13.12
CA ALA A 532 -8.06 -21.63 -12.39
C ALA A 532 -9.42 -22.32 -12.15
N TYR A 533 -10.01 -22.95 -13.17
CA TYR A 533 -11.24 -23.74 -13.00
C TYR A 533 -11.04 -24.95 -12.07
N CYS A 534 -9.89 -25.62 -12.13
CA CYS A 534 -9.54 -26.69 -11.18
C CYS A 534 -9.49 -26.18 -9.73
N LYS A 535 -8.89 -25.00 -9.51
CA LYS A 535 -8.79 -24.36 -8.18
C LYS A 535 -10.14 -23.94 -7.62
N VAL A 536 -11.08 -23.49 -8.47
CA VAL A 536 -12.46 -23.15 -8.09
C VAL A 536 -13.39 -24.39 -8.12
N ASN A 537 -12.85 -25.57 -8.45
CA ASN A 537 -13.52 -26.86 -8.48
C ASN A 537 -14.72 -26.96 -9.44
N ARG A 538 -14.67 -26.23 -10.55
CA ARG A 538 -15.75 -26.15 -11.56
C ARG A 538 -15.66 -27.28 -12.60
N ALA A 539 -16.16 -28.46 -12.23
CA ALA A 539 -15.93 -29.70 -12.97
C ALA A 539 -16.47 -29.73 -14.42
N GLY A 540 -17.59 -29.05 -14.70
CA GLY A 540 -18.19 -29.01 -16.04
C GLY A 540 -17.37 -28.17 -17.02
N GLU A 541 -16.94 -27.01 -16.55
CA GLU A 541 -16.10 -26.06 -17.28
C GLU A 541 -14.71 -26.65 -17.55
N VAL A 542 -14.11 -27.35 -16.57
CA VAL A 542 -12.89 -28.15 -16.76
C VAL A 542 -13.08 -29.18 -17.89
N ALA A 543 -14.18 -29.94 -17.91
CA ALA A 543 -14.44 -30.94 -18.94
C ALA A 543 -14.65 -30.33 -20.34
N SER A 544 -15.32 -29.17 -20.41
CA SER A 544 -15.49 -28.43 -21.67
C SER A 544 -14.16 -27.92 -22.21
N LEU A 545 -13.37 -27.23 -21.39
CA LEU A 545 -12.09 -26.64 -21.78
C LEU A 545 -11.05 -27.70 -22.16
N LEU A 546 -11.06 -28.87 -21.51
CA LEU A 546 -10.20 -30.01 -21.87
C LEU A 546 -10.49 -30.56 -23.27
N ARG A 547 -11.76 -30.81 -23.58
CA ARG A 547 -12.20 -31.25 -24.90
C ARG A 547 -11.80 -30.23 -25.97
N ASP A 548 -11.89 -28.96 -25.62
CA ASP A 548 -11.65 -27.84 -26.50
C ASP A 548 -10.15 -27.55 -26.71
N ALA A 549 -9.30 -27.74 -25.69
CA ALA A 549 -7.84 -27.77 -25.82
C ALA A 549 -7.37 -28.96 -26.68
N ARG A 550 -7.96 -30.15 -26.48
CA ARG A 550 -7.69 -31.34 -27.32
C ARG A 550 -8.06 -31.11 -28.79
N LYS A 551 -9.23 -30.51 -29.08
CA LYS A 551 -9.63 -30.10 -30.45
C LYS A 551 -8.67 -29.09 -31.07
N ALA A 552 -8.12 -28.17 -30.28
CA ALA A 552 -7.13 -27.19 -30.71
C ALA A 552 -5.71 -27.77 -30.87
N GLY A 553 -5.48 -29.05 -30.56
CA GLY A 553 -4.16 -29.70 -30.63
C GLY A 553 -3.19 -29.27 -29.54
N ILE A 554 -3.68 -28.72 -28.42
CA ILE A 554 -2.86 -28.14 -27.37
C ILE A 554 -2.38 -29.23 -26.40
N GLN A 555 -1.07 -29.35 -26.24
CA GLN A 555 -0.45 -30.26 -25.29
C GLN A 555 -0.41 -29.63 -23.89
N LEU A 556 -1.03 -30.29 -22.92
CA LEU A 556 -1.06 -29.86 -21.52
C LEU A 556 0.28 -30.13 -20.81
N ASP A 557 0.71 -29.21 -19.96
CA ASP A 557 1.93 -29.33 -19.16
C ASP A 557 1.74 -30.18 -17.87
N SER A 558 2.83 -30.57 -17.20
CA SER A 558 2.79 -31.34 -15.94
C SER A 558 1.95 -30.67 -14.86
N SER A 559 1.99 -29.33 -14.76
CA SER A 559 1.28 -28.57 -13.73
C SER A 559 -0.24 -28.47 -14.00
N CYS A 560 -0.68 -28.66 -15.24
CA CYS A 560 -2.10 -28.85 -15.58
C CYS A 560 -2.62 -30.19 -15.06
N TYR A 561 -1.86 -31.28 -15.27
CA TYR A 561 -2.21 -32.60 -14.72
C TYR A 561 -2.21 -32.61 -13.19
N GLU A 562 -1.26 -31.94 -12.54
CA GLU A 562 -1.25 -31.76 -11.08
C GLU A 562 -2.52 -31.04 -10.58
N ALA A 563 -2.90 -29.92 -11.21
CA ALA A 563 -4.13 -29.18 -10.85
C ALA A 563 -5.42 -30.01 -11.08
N LEU A 564 -5.49 -30.78 -12.16
CA LEU A 564 -6.60 -31.68 -12.46
C LEU A 564 -6.72 -32.80 -11.42
N MET A 565 -5.60 -33.45 -11.07
CA MET A 565 -5.58 -34.49 -10.02
C MET A 565 -5.99 -33.91 -8.67
N GLN A 566 -5.51 -32.71 -8.30
CA GLN A 566 -5.90 -32.04 -7.06
C GLN A 566 -7.41 -31.74 -7.02
N SER A 567 -7.99 -31.21 -8.10
CA SER A 567 -9.44 -30.97 -8.20
C SER A 567 -10.26 -32.26 -8.06
N ARG A 568 -9.82 -33.36 -8.69
CA ARG A 568 -10.48 -34.68 -8.57
C ARG A 568 -10.41 -35.26 -7.17
N VAL A 569 -9.26 -35.12 -6.48
CA VAL A 569 -9.13 -35.50 -5.07
C VAL A 569 -10.08 -34.68 -4.18
N LEU A 570 -10.22 -33.37 -4.40
CA LEU A 570 -11.19 -32.52 -3.68
C LEU A 570 -12.65 -32.92 -3.96
N GLN A 571 -12.95 -33.42 -5.16
CA GLN A 571 -14.27 -34.00 -5.52
C GLN A 571 -14.49 -35.42 -4.95
N LYS A 572 -13.50 -36.00 -4.27
CA LYS A 572 -13.45 -37.41 -3.85
C LYS A 572 -13.49 -38.43 -5.00
N ASP A 573 -13.20 -37.99 -6.22
CA ASP A 573 -13.08 -38.81 -7.41
C ASP A 573 -11.65 -39.38 -7.53
N THR A 574 -11.33 -40.32 -6.64
CA THR A 574 -10.01 -40.97 -6.58
C THR A 574 -9.72 -41.81 -7.83
N GLN A 575 -10.75 -42.37 -8.48
CA GLN A 575 -10.61 -43.13 -9.72
C GLN A 575 -10.27 -42.21 -10.91
N GLY A 576 -10.93 -41.05 -11.03
CA GLY A 576 -10.59 -40.03 -12.02
C GLY A 576 -9.19 -39.46 -11.83
N ALA A 577 -8.76 -39.26 -10.58
CA ALA A 577 -7.38 -38.85 -10.27
C ALA A 577 -6.33 -39.89 -10.71
N LEU A 578 -6.58 -41.19 -10.48
CA LEU A 578 -5.72 -42.28 -10.94
C LEU A 578 -5.69 -42.40 -12.47
N HIS A 579 -6.82 -42.21 -13.14
CA HIS A 579 -6.87 -42.19 -14.61
C HIS A 579 -6.01 -41.06 -15.19
N LEU A 580 -6.10 -39.85 -14.66
CA LEU A 580 -5.29 -38.70 -15.09
C LEU A 580 -3.78 -38.94 -14.84
N PHE A 581 -3.42 -39.58 -13.74
CA PHE A 581 -2.04 -39.96 -13.47
C PHE A 581 -1.49 -40.97 -14.49
N LYS A 582 -2.32 -41.92 -14.93
CA LYS A 582 -1.99 -42.87 -15.99
C LYS A 582 -1.88 -42.18 -17.36
N GLU A 583 -2.82 -41.31 -17.71
CA GLU A 583 -2.79 -40.52 -18.96
C GLU A 583 -1.52 -39.66 -19.06
N MET A 584 -1.15 -38.96 -17.98
CA MET A 584 0.10 -38.18 -17.89
C MET A 584 1.35 -39.05 -18.12
N LYS A 585 1.32 -40.32 -17.68
CA LYS A 585 2.41 -41.28 -17.83
C LYS A 585 2.51 -41.86 -19.24
N GLU A 586 1.39 -42.22 -19.84
CA GLU A 586 1.31 -42.70 -21.23
C GLU A 586 1.75 -41.60 -22.21
N ALA A 587 1.41 -40.34 -21.92
CA ALA A 587 1.86 -39.16 -22.65
C ALA A 587 3.36 -38.81 -22.47
N LYS A 588 4.11 -39.57 -21.67
CA LYS A 588 5.55 -39.37 -21.36
C LYS A 588 5.91 -37.98 -20.82
N ILE A 589 4.96 -37.30 -20.16
CA ILE A 589 5.21 -35.96 -19.61
C ILE A 589 6.12 -36.08 -18.36
N PRO A 590 7.26 -35.35 -18.29
CA PRO A 590 8.13 -35.37 -17.12
C PRO A 590 7.40 -34.87 -15.86
N ARG A 591 7.60 -35.55 -14.72
CA ARG A 591 7.06 -35.11 -13.43
C ARG A 591 7.79 -33.85 -12.96
N ALA A 592 7.07 -32.77 -12.68
CA ALA A 592 7.66 -31.54 -12.16
C ALA A 592 7.98 -31.60 -10.65
N SER A 593 7.22 -32.37 -9.85
CA SER A 593 7.44 -32.44 -8.39
C SER A 593 7.02 -33.77 -7.75
N HIS A 594 7.50 -34.03 -6.53
CA HIS A 594 7.07 -35.17 -5.69
C HIS A 594 5.63 -34.99 -5.14
N GLN A 595 5.06 -33.78 -5.24
CA GLN A 595 3.76 -33.45 -4.62
C GLN A 595 2.59 -34.22 -5.24
N GLY A 596 2.67 -34.64 -6.51
CA GLY A 596 1.60 -35.44 -7.15
C GLY A 596 1.33 -36.78 -6.46
N PHE A 597 2.37 -37.42 -5.90
CA PHE A 597 2.22 -38.68 -5.15
C PHE A 597 1.73 -38.43 -3.72
N GLU A 598 2.24 -37.38 -3.07
CA GLU A 598 1.81 -36.93 -1.75
C GLU A 598 0.34 -36.48 -1.72
N MET A 599 -0.15 -35.83 -2.77
CA MET A 599 -1.55 -35.42 -2.91
C MET A 599 -2.50 -36.62 -3.06
N LEU A 600 -2.11 -37.65 -3.84
CA LEU A 600 -2.86 -38.91 -3.92
C LEU A 600 -2.87 -39.63 -2.56
N PHE A 601 -1.73 -39.65 -1.85
CA PHE A 601 -1.62 -40.22 -0.50
C PHE A 601 -2.51 -39.51 0.51
N LYS A 602 -2.54 -38.16 0.52
CA LYS A 602 -3.42 -37.37 1.40
C LYS A 602 -4.90 -37.58 1.07
N GLY A 603 -5.26 -37.66 -0.22
CA GLY A 603 -6.62 -38.01 -0.65
C GLY A 603 -7.08 -39.37 -0.11
N CYS A 604 -6.19 -40.37 -0.09
CA CYS A 604 -6.44 -41.68 0.52
C CYS A 604 -6.49 -41.68 2.06
N GLU A 605 -5.98 -40.64 2.73
CA GLU A 605 -6.07 -40.52 4.19
C GLU A 605 -7.47 -40.08 4.66
N GLU A 606 -8.14 -39.24 3.85
CA GLU A 606 -9.49 -38.72 4.07
C GLU A 606 -10.59 -39.60 3.41
N GLY A 607 -10.30 -40.20 2.26
CA GLY A 607 -11.15 -41.18 1.57
C GLY A 607 -10.71 -42.61 1.89
N GLY A 608 -11.30 -43.21 2.93
CA GLY A 608 -10.80 -44.44 3.54
C GLY A 608 -10.90 -45.73 2.70
N GLU A 609 -9.94 -45.97 1.82
CA GLU A 609 -9.71 -47.29 1.20
C GLU A 609 -8.23 -47.71 1.23
N ALA A 610 -7.86 -48.56 2.20
CA ALA A 610 -6.56 -49.23 2.22
C ALA A 610 -6.33 -50.11 0.97
N GLY A 611 -7.41 -50.52 0.28
CA GLY A 611 -7.36 -51.26 -0.99
C GLY A 611 -6.76 -50.49 -2.15
N LEU A 612 -6.90 -49.15 -2.19
CA LEU A 612 -6.26 -48.32 -3.22
C LEU A 612 -4.74 -48.25 -3.03
N MET A 613 -4.28 -48.12 -1.78
CA MET A 613 -2.85 -48.20 -1.46
C MET A 613 -2.27 -49.60 -1.75
N ALA A 614 -3.05 -50.65 -1.53
CA ALA A 614 -2.66 -52.03 -1.90
C ALA A 614 -2.55 -52.21 -3.43
N LYS A 615 -3.44 -51.61 -4.24
CA LYS A 615 -3.32 -51.60 -5.70
C LYS A 615 -2.13 -50.77 -6.20
N LEU A 616 -1.89 -49.60 -5.61
CA LEU A 616 -0.71 -48.79 -5.88
C LEU A 616 0.59 -49.58 -5.60
N LEU A 617 0.62 -50.34 -4.49
CA LEU A 617 1.71 -51.27 -4.16
C LEU A 617 1.78 -52.50 -5.07
N GLN A 618 0.68 -52.94 -5.67
CA GLN A 618 0.64 -54.03 -6.64
C GLN A 618 1.23 -53.60 -7.99
N GLU A 619 0.91 -52.38 -8.47
CA GLU A 619 1.53 -51.80 -9.67
C GLU A 619 3.05 -51.52 -9.46
N ILE A 620 3.46 -51.14 -8.24
CA ILE A 620 4.88 -51.08 -7.84
C ILE A 620 5.55 -52.48 -7.88
N LYS A 621 4.77 -53.56 -7.75
CA LYS A 621 5.25 -54.96 -7.73
C LYS A 621 5.51 -55.53 -9.13
N GLU A 622 4.94 -54.93 -10.18
CA GLU A 622 4.95 -55.43 -11.56
C GLU A 622 6.14 -54.92 -12.41
N GLY A 623 7.17 -54.35 -11.77
CA GLY A 623 8.53 -54.44 -12.30
C GLY A 623 9.07 -53.29 -13.14
N GLN A 624 8.49 -52.08 -13.09
CA GLN A 624 9.21 -50.88 -13.54
C GLN A 624 10.19 -50.40 -12.46
N LYS A 625 11.41 -50.00 -12.86
CA LYS A 625 12.36 -49.29 -12.00
C LYS A 625 11.77 -47.93 -11.60
N ILE A 626 11.13 -47.90 -10.43
CA ILE A 626 10.76 -46.65 -9.78
C ILE A 626 11.97 -46.19 -8.97
N ASP A 627 12.52 -45.03 -9.34
CA ASP A 627 13.56 -44.35 -8.56
C ASP A 627 12.89 -43.63 -7.37
N SER A 628 12.32 -44.41 -6.44
CA SER A 628 11.66 -43.90 -5.24
C SER A 628 12.68 -43.67 -4.15
N GLY A 629 12.69 -42.44 -3.59
CA GLY A 629 13.65 -42.09 -2.56
C GLY A 629 13.34 -42.77 -1.22
N VAL A 630 14.31 -42.72 -0.30
CA VAL A 630 14.14 -43.10 1.13
C VAL A 630 12.89 -42.44 1.75
N HIS A 631 12.55 -41.22 1.31
CA HIS A 631 11.40 -40.45 1.77
C HIS A 631 10.04 -41.09 1.41
N ASP A 632 9.89 -41.64 0.21
CA ASP A 632 8.62 -42.23 -0.23
C ASP A 632 8.29 -43.50 0.58
N TRP A 633 9.31 -44.32 0.86
CA TRP A 633 9.20 -45.49 1.74
C TRP A 633 8.87 -45.11 3.19
N ASN A 634 9.45 -44.02 3.71
CA ASN A 634 9.12 -43.50 5.04
C ASN A 634 7.64 -43.14 5.18
N ASN A 635 7.03 -42.52 4.17
CA ASN A 635 5.61 -42.16 4.19
C ASN A 635 4.69 -43.41 4.20
N VAL A 636 5.02 -44.43 3.40
CA VAL A 636 4.29 -45.71 3.38
C VAL A 636 4.39 -46.43 4.73
N ILE A 637 5.59 -46.47 5.32
CA ILE A 637 5.82 -47.09 6.65
C ILE A 637 5.06 -46.31 7.73
N HIS A 638 5.14 -44.98 7.73
CA HIS A 638 4.43 -44.11 8.67
C HIS A 638 2.90 -44.32 8.62
N PHE A 639 2.31 -44.44 7.42
CA PHE A 639 0.89 -44.75 7.25
C PHE A 639 0.48 -46.04 7.95
N PHE A 640 1.19 -47.14 7.68
CA PHE A 640 0.87 -48.44 8.28
C PHE A 640 1.04 -48.42 9.81
N CYS A 641 2.10 -47.78 10.32
CA CYS A 641 2.30 -47.58 11.75
C CYS A 641 1.17 -46.76 12.40
N LYS A 642 0.74 -45.64 11.78
CA LYS A 642 -0.36 -44.79 12.27
C LYS A 642 -1.70 -45.52 12.28
N LYS A 643 -1.96 -46.40 11.30
CA LYS A 643 -3.14 -47.27 11.23
C LYS A 643 -3.01 -48.56 12.06
N ARG A 644 -1.90 -48.76 12.78
CA ARG A 644 -1.56 -49.95 13.61
C ARG A 644 -1.42 -51.26 12.82
N LEU A 645 -1.23 -51.19 11.51
CA LEU A 645 -1.02 -52.33 10.61
C LEU A 645 0.47 -52.73 10.58
N MET A 646 1.03 -53.10 11.73
CA MET A 646 2.48 -53.31 11.87
C MET A 646 3.04 -54.40 10.95
N GLN A 647 2.27 -55.45 10.65
CA GLN A 647 2.68 -56.51 9.70
C GLN A 647 2.93 -55.96 8.28
N ASP A 648 2.19 -54.92 7.86
CA ASP A 648 2.37 -54.31 6.54
C ASP A 648 3.47 -53.24 6.57
N ALA A 649 3.66 -52.56 7.70
CA ALA A 649 4.83 -51.71 7.95
C ALA A 649 6.15 -52.52 7.88
N GLU A 650 6.19 -53.71 8.50
CA GLU A 650 7.31 -54.65 8.43
C GLU A 650 7.59 -55.13 7.00
N LYS A 651 6.56 -55.46 6.22
CA LYS A 651 6.70 -55.81 4.79
C LYS A 651 7.26 -54.63 3.98
N ALA A 652 6.77 -53.41 4.22
CA ALA A 652 7.27 -52.21 3.55
C ALA A 652 8.74 -51.93 3.88
N LEU A 653 9.13 -52.04 5.16
CA LEU A 653 10.52 -51.90 5.61
C LEU A 653 11.44 -52.96 5.00
N ASN A 654 11.00 -54.22 4.95
CA ASN A 654 11.75 -55.29 4.28
C ASN A 654 11.86 -55.06 2.76
N LYS A 655 10.83 -54.49 2.13
CA LYS A 655 10.88 -54.15 0.70
C LYS A 655 11.83 -52.99 0.42
N MET A 656 11.80 -51.94 1.24
CA MET A 656 12.75 -50.82 1.21
C MET A 656 14.21 -51.32 1.25
N ARG A 657 14.53 -52.21 2.20
CA ARG A 657 15.85 -52.88 2.29
C ARG A 657 16.19 -53.67 1.02
N SER A 658 15.25 -54.46 0.48
CA SER A 658 15.47 -55.27 -0.73
C SER A 658 15.78 -54.47 -2.00
N LEU A 659 15.45 -53.17 -2.00
CA LEU A 659 15.70 -52.24 -3.10
C LEU A 659 17.00 -51.42 -2.91
N GLY A 660 17.75 -51.67 -1.83
CA GLY A 660 19.01 -50.97 -1.53
C GLY A 660 18.85 -49.63 -0.80
N HIS A 661 17.63 -49.26 -0.38
CA HIS A 661 17.41 -48.04 0.40
C HIS A 661 17.69 -48.30 1.88
N ALA A 662 18.68 -47.60 2.45
CA ALA A 662 19.00 -47.68 3.86
C ALA A 662 17.91 -47.00 4.73
N PRO A 663 17.34 -47.69 5.74
CA PRO A 663 16.45 -47.07 6.72
C PRO A 663 17.15 -45.93 7.48
N ASN A 664 16.41 -44.86 7.77
CA ASN A 664 16.92 -43.69 8.50
C ASN A 664 16.17 -43.47 9.83
N ALA A 665 16.54 -42.41 10.55
CA ALA A 665 15.96 -42.11 11.87
C ALA A 665 14.43 -41.96 11.85
N GLN A 666 13.87 -41.30 10.82
CA GLN A 666 12.43 -41.16 10.62
C GLN A 666 11.73 -42.50 10.34
N THR A 667 12.38 -43.43 9.62
CA THR A 667 11.89 -44.80 9.40
C THR A 667 11.69 -45.50 10.75
N PHE A 668 12.73 -45.51 11.58
CA PHE A 668 12.70 -46.17 12.89
C PHE A 668 11.79 -45.45 13.88
N HIS A 669 11.70 -44.12 13.84
CA HIS A 669 10.79 -43.35 14.69
C HIS A 669 9.33 -43.77 14.44
N SER A 670 8.94 -43.90 13.18
CA SER A 670 7.60 -44.35 12.79
C SER A 670 7.32 -45.79 13.26
N MET A 671 8.29 -46.70 13.12
CA MET A 671 8.16 -48.08 13.59
C MET A 671 8.03 -48.17 15.13
N VAL A 672 8.89 -47.47 15.87
CA VAL A 672 8.90 -47.47 17.34
C VAL A 672 7.61 -46.87 17.91
N THR A 673 7.15 -45.73 17.37
CA THR A 673 5.87 -45.13 17.76
C THR A 673 4.68 -46.02 17.40
N GLY A 674 4.72 -46.71 16.26
CA GLY A 674 3.75 -47.74 15.88
C GLY A 674 3.63 -48.88 16.89
N TYR A 675 4.75 -49.53 17.25
CA TYR A 675 4.75 -50.59 18.27
C TYR A 675 4.33 -50.07 19.67
N ALA A 676 4.73 -48.85 20.04
CA ALA A 676 4.32 -48.22 21.29
C ALA A 676 2.80 -47.93 21.35
N ALA A 677 2.18 -47.65 20.20
CA ALA A 677 0.74 -47.42 20.06
C ALA A 677 -0.08 -48.73 20.05
N VAL A 678 0.48 -49.83 19.53
CA VAL A 678 -0.10 -51.19 19.67
C VAL A 678 -0.01 -51.66 21.13
N GLY A 679 1.14 -51.42 21.79
CA GLY A 679 1.38 -51.80 23.18
C GLY A 679 1.80 -53.27 23.35
N GLY A 680 2.55 -53.57 24.42
CA GLY A 680 3.07 -54.92 24.70
C GLY A 680 4.24 -55.36 23.80
N LYS A 681 4.43 -54.72 22.65
CA LYS A 681 5.44 -55.00 21.62
C LYS A 681 6.83 -54.44 21.93
N TYR A 682 7.36 -54.77 23.11
CA TYR A 682 8.65 -54.26 23.60
C TYR A 682 9.86 -55.08 23.13
N VAL A 683 9.64 -56.34 22.71
CA VAL A 683 10.70 -57.22 22.20
C VAL A 683 11.11 -56.77 20.81
N GLU A 684 10.12 -56.52 19.95
CA GLU A 684 10.27 -55.99 18.60
C GLU A 684 11.00 -54.63 18.60
N VAL A 685 10.70 -53.75 19.56
CA VAL A 685 11.43 -52.49 19.76
C VAL A 685 12.86 -52.71 20.28
N THR A 686 13.13 -53.82 20.98
CA THR A 686 14.49 -54.20 21.38
C THR A 686 15.30 -54.75 20.20
N GLU A 687 14.66 -55.46 19.28
CA GLU A 687 15.26 -55.93 18.01
C GLU A 687 15.59 -54.75 17.10
N LEU A 688 14.64 -53.83 16.89
CA LEU A 688 14.89 -52.57 16.19
C LEU A 688 16.05 -51.79 16.81
N TRP A 689 16.10 -51.66 18.14
CA TRP A 689 17.22 -50.99 18.82
C TRP A 689 18.58 -51.68 18.59
N GLY A 690 18.59 -53.00 18.46
CA GLY A 690 19.79 -53.75 18.05
C GLY A 690 20.21 -53.41 16.62
N GLU A 691 19.27 -53.41 15.68
CA GLU A 691 19.50 -53.05 14.28
C GLU A 691 19.99 -51.61 14.12
N MET A 692 19.34 -50.65 14.78
CA MET A 692 19.70 -49.23 14.73
C MET A 692 21.13 -48.99 15.21
N LYS A 693 21.58 -49.71 16.25
CA LYS A 693 22.98 -49.64 16.70
C LYS A 693 23.96 -50.24 15.67
N SER A 694 23.58 -51.33 14.99
CA SER A 694 24.38 -51.90 13.90
C SER A 694 24.50 -50.94 12.71
N LEU A 695 23.39 -50.32 12.30
CA LEU A 695 23.35 -49.34 11.21
C LEU A 695 24.09 -48.03 11.53
N ALA A 696 24.05 -47.58 12.79
CA ALA A 696 24.87 -46.45 13.25
C ALA A 696 26.37 -46.75 13.13
N SER A 697 26.80 -47.98 13.42
CA SER A 697 28.19 -48.41 13.27
C SER A 697 28.63 -48.62 11.82
N SER A 698 27.74 -49.08 10.93
CA SER A 698 28.10 -49.42 9.53
C SER A 698 27.88 -48.28 8.53
N THR A 699 26.87 -47.43 8.76
CA THR A 699 26.31 -46.51 7.74
C THR A 699 26.32 -45.05 8.20
N SER A 700 26.95 -44.73 9.35
CA SER A 700 26.99 -43.39 9.95
C SER A 700 25.59 -42.78 10.20
N MET A 701 24.59 -43.63 10.51
CA MET A 701 23.26 -43.17 10.89
C MET A 701 23.34 -42.34 12.18
N LYS A 702 22.99 -41.05 12.09
CA LYS A 702 22.82 -40.18 13.25
C LYS A 702 21.47 -40.46 13.90
N PHE A 703 21.47 -40.62 15.22
CA PHE A 703 20.25 -40.59 16.01
C PHE A 703 19.80 -39.14 16.19
N ASP A 704 18.48 -38.89 16.09
CA ASP A 704 17.87 -37.64 16.53
C ASP A 704 17.29 -37.78 17.95
N GLN A 705 16.97 -36.64 18.57
CA GLN A 705 16.47 -36.61 19.95
C GLN A 705 15.07 -37.23 20.07
N GLU A 706 14.23 -37.12 19.05
CA GLU A 706 12.83 -37.57 19.07
C GLU A 706 12.73 -39.11 19.01
N LEU A 707 13.60 -39.73 18.20
CA LEU A 707 13.79 -41.16 18.10
C LEU A 707 14.28 -41.76 19.43
N LEU A 708 15.34 -41.19 20.02
CA LEU A 708 15.87 -41.69 21.30
C LEU A 708 14.87 -41.48 22.44
N ASP A 709 14.16 -40.35 22.49
CA ASP A 709 13.08 -40.13 23.45
C ASP A 709 11.92 -41.13 23.26
N SER A 710 11.53 -41.45 22.01
CA SER A 710 10.48 -42.44 21.71
C SER A 710 10.88 -43.87 22.12
N VAL A 711 12.14 -44.24 21.88
CA VAL A 711 12.70 -45.53 22.32
C VAL A 711 12.79 -45.59 23.84
N LEU A 712 13.28 -44.52 24.49
CA LEU A 712 13.40 -44.42 25.95
C LEU A 712 12.02 -44.51 26.62
N TYR A 713 11.03 -43.77 26.13
CA TYR A 713 9.64 -43.85 26.58
C TYR A 713 9.10 -45.28 26.51
N THR A 714 9.37 -45.97 25.40
CA THR A 714 8.89 -47.34 25.18
C THR A 714 9.55 -48.35 26.10
N PHE A 715 10.88 -48.29 26.30
CA PHE A 715 11.59 -49.15 27.25
C PHE A 715 11.22 -48.87 28.71
N VAL A 716 11.09 -47.61 29.10
CA VAL A 716 10.65 -47.25 30.46
C VAL A 716 9.22 -47.71 30.71
N ARG A 717 8.29 -47.54 29.76
CA ARG A 717 6.92 -48.07 29.86
C ARG A 717 6.91 -49.60 29.98
N GLY A 718 7.77 -50.31 29.24
CA GLY A 718 7.89 -51.78 29.31
C GLY A 718 8.70 -52.32 30.49
N GLY A 719 9.40 -51.48 31.27
CA GLY A 719 10.27 -51.93 32.38
C GLY A 719 11.62 -52.52 31.93
N PHE A 720 12.06 -52.23 30.71
CA PHE A 720 13.34 -52.67 30.13
C PHE A 720 14.49 -51.73 30.54
N PHE A 721 14.68 -51.54 31.84
CA PHE A 721 15.59 -50.52 32.39
C PHE A 721 17.05 -50.66 31.94
N PHE A 722 17.52 -51.87 31.63
CA PHE A 722 18.85 -52.07 31.05
C PHE A 722 19.00 -51.32 29.72
N ARG A 723 18.05 -51.49 28.79
CA ARG A 723 18.04 -50.77 27.51
C ARG A 723 17.70 -49.29 27.68
N ALA A 724 16.85 -48.93 28.64
CA ALA A 724 16.59 -47.53 28.97
C ALA A 724 17.87 -46.79 29.39
N ASN A 725 18.72 -47.42 30.21
CA ASN A 725 20.02 -46.84 30.60
C ASN A 725 20.97 -46.71 29.40
N GLU A 726 21.03 -47.69 28.47
CA GLU A 726 21.81 -47.55 27.23
C GLU A 726 21.40 -46.31 26.41
N VAL A 727 20.09 -46.05 26.30
CA VAL A 727 19.56 -44.90 25.57
C VAL A 727 19.87 -43.59 26.29
N VAL A 728 19.73 -43.55 27.62
CA VAL A 728 20.13 -42.40 28.45
C VAL A 728 21.61 -42.08 28.28
N GLU A 729 22.49 -43.08 28.36
CA GLU A 729 23.94 -42.90 28.17
C GLU A 729 24.26 -42.37 26.77
N MET A 730 23.55 -42.83 25.74
CA MET A 730 23.70 -42.34 24.37
C MET A 730 23.22 -40.88 24.22
N MET A 731 22.10 -40.51 24.83
CA MET A 731 21.59 -39.13 24.83
C MET A 731 22.53 -38.20 25.61
N GLU A 732 23.04 -38.62 26.77
CA GLU A 732 23.99 -37.83 27.57
C GLU A 732 25.34 -37.66 26.84
N LYS A 733 25.89 -38.72 26.20
CA LYS A 733 27.08 -38.61 25.32
C LYS A 733 26.85 -37.74 24.09
N GLY A 734 25.63 -37.73 23.55
CA GLY A 734 25.22 -36.87 22.44
C GLY A 734 24.89 -35.43 22.85
N ASN A 735 25.00 -35.08 24.14
CA ASN A 735 24.59 -33.79 24.73
C ASN A 735 23.14 -33.39 24.38
N MET A 736 22.25 -34.39 24.30
CA MET A 736 20.82 -34.21 23.99
C MET A 736 20.01 -33.91 25.26
N PHE A 737 18.94 -33.13 25.11
CA PHE A 737 18.06 -32.84 26.25
C PHE A 737 17.19 -34.06 26.58
N VAL A 738 17.19 -34.46 27.86
CA VAL A 738 16.34 -35.54 28.37
C VAL A 738 15.51 -35.03 29.55
N ASP A 739 14.19 -35.03 29.40
CA ASP A 739 13.26 -34.59 30.44
C ASP A 739 13.18 -35.61 31.60
N LYS A 740 14.06 -35.44 32.59
CA LYS A 740 14.11 -36.28 33.79
C LYS A 740 12.79 -36.24 34.59
N TYR A 741 11.98 -35.18 34.49
CA TYR A 741 10.68 -35.08 35.17
C TYR A 741 9.59 -35.91 34.48
N LYS A 742 9.51 -35.90 33.15
CA LYS A 742 8.69 -36.81 32.34
C LYS A 742 9.01 -38.27 32.70
N TYR A 743 10.29 -38.64 32.74
CA TYR A 743 10.69 -40.01 33.05
C TYR A 743 10.48 -40.40 34.52
N ARG A 744 10.67 -39.48 35.48
CA ARG A 744 10.27 -39.64 36.89
C ARG A 744 8.78 -39.95 37.01
N THR A 745 7.95 -39.19 36.31
CA THR A 745 6.48 -39.36 36.31
C THR A 745 6.07 -40.67 35.64
N LEU A 746 6.71 -41.03 34.52
CA LEU A 746 6.47 -42.29 33.82
C LEU A 746 6.84 -43.52 34.67
N PHE A 747 7.98 -43.47 35.38
CA PHE A 747 8.39 -44.50 36.34
C PHE A 747 7.39 -44.61 37.49
N LEU A 748 6.96 -43.48 38.08
CA LEU A 748 5.95 -43.49 39.15
C LEU A 748 4.56 -43.95 38.68
N LYS A 749 4.23 -43.81 37.39
CA LYS A 749 2.97 -44.27 36.80
C LYS A 749 2.92 -45.78 36.58
N TYR A 750 3.96 -46.35 35.96
CA TYR A 750 3.97 -47.77 35.57
C TYR A 750 4.69 -48.68 36.57
N HIS A 751 5.62 -48.14 37.37
CA HIS A 751 6.60 -48.92 38.15
C HIS A 751 6.68 -48.51 39.63
N LYS A 752 5.63 -47.87 40.18
CA LYS A 752 5.58 -47.28 41.54
C LYS A 752 6.02 -48.22 42.68
N THR A 753 5.81 -49.53 42.52
CA THR A 753 6.07 -50.58 43.51
C THR A 753 7.38 -51.34 43.28
N LEU A 754 8.02 -51.18 42.12
CA LEU A 754 9.27 -51.87 41.80
C LEU A 754 10.39 -51.45 42.75
N TYR A 755 11.08 -52.47 43.26
CA TYR A 755 12.24 -52.37 44.15
C TYR A 755 12.01 -51.67 45.51
N LYS A 756 10.75 -51.53 45.95
CA LYS A 756 10.42 -51.12 47.33
C LYS A 756 10.47 -52.32 48.28
N GLY A 757 11.65 -52.63 48.82
CA GLY A 757 11.82 -53.66 49.84
C GLY A 757 13.23 -54.26 49.92
N LYS A 758 13.47 -55.05 50.97
CA LYS A 758 14.73 -55.79 51.18
C LYS A 758 15.05 -56.70 49.98
N THR A 759 16.32 -56.97 49.74
CA THR A 759 16.79 -57.85 48.67
C THR A 759 16.31 -59.30 48.89
N PRO A 760 15.71 -59.96 47.88
CA PRO A 760 15.48 -61.40 47.91
C PRO A 760 16.79 -62.15 48.13
N LYS A 761 16.77 -63.14 49.04
CA LYS A 761 17.96 -63.88 49.50
C LYS A 761 18.61 -64.77 48.41
N VAL A 762 17.88 -65.08 47.34
CA VAL A 762 18.38 -65.83 46.18
C VAL A 762 17.95 -65.07 44.93
N GLN A 763 18.91 -64.76 44.05
CA GLN A 763 18.70 -64.13 42.75
C GLN A 763 19.70 -64.75 41.77
N THR A 764 19.27 -65.02 40.54
CA THR A 764 20.20 -65.33 39.44
C THR A 764 20.95 -64.07 39.01
N GLU A 765 22.14 -64.22 38.41
CA GLU A 765 22.95 -63.08 37.96
C GLU A 765 22.17 -62.13 37.03
N ALA A 766 21.34 -62.69 36.14
CA ALA A 766 20.44 -61.92 35.27
C ALA A 766 19.35 -61.14 36.03
N GLN A 767 18.80 -61.71 37.11
CA GLN A 767 17.85 -61.00 37.98
C GLN A 767 18.52 -59.88 38.76
N PHE A 768 19.75 -60.11 39.24
CA PHE A 768 20.56 -59.11 39.91
C PHE A 768 20.87 -57.93 38.98
N LYS A 769 21.41 -58.19 37.78
CA LYS A 769 21.68 -57.17 36.75
C LYS A 769 20.43 -56.39 36.33
N LYS A 770 19.27 -57.06 36.22
CA LYS A 770 17.98 -56.40 35.94
C LYS A 770 17.54 -55.48 37.09
N ARG A 771 17.72 -55.90 38.35
CA ARG A 771 17.44 -55.08 39.54
C ARG A 771 18.38 -53.88 39.63
N GLU A 772 19.67 -54.08 39.40
CA GLU A 772 20.69 -53.05 39.40
C GLU A 772 20.39 -51.97 38.35
N ALA A 773 20.11 -52.36 37.10
CA ALA A 773 19.71 -51.43 36.05
C ALA A 773 18.44 -50.63 36.40
N GLY A 774 17.45 -51.28 37.03
CA GLY A 774 16.23 -50.61 37.51
C GLY A 774 16.49 -49.61 38.64
N LEU A 775 17.40 -49.92 39.56
CA LEU A 775 17.83 -49.01 40.63
C LEU A 775 18.67 -47.84 40.10
N ALA A 776 19.54 -48.10 39.12
CA ALA A 776 20.32 -47.06 38.43
C ALA A 776 19.39 -46.06 37.72
N PHE A 777 18.41 -46.53 36.96
CA PHE A 777 17.41 -45.67 36.31
C PHE A 777 16.59 -44.87 37.34
N LYS A 778 16.15 -45.54 38.43
CA LYS A 778 15.42 -44.91 39.55
C LYS A 778 16.23 -43.76 40.19
N LYS A 779 17.54 -43.97 40.41
CA LYS A 779 18.46 -42.96 40.92
C LYS A 779 18.63 -41.80 39.92
N TRP A 780 18.74 -42.10 38.62
CA TRP A 780 18.90 -41.10 37.56
C TRP A 780 17.69 -40.16 37.42
N VAL A 781 16.45 -40.64 37.62
CA VAL A 781 15.23 -39.79 37.71
C VAL A 781 15.04 -39.10 39.08
N GLY A 782 16.03 -39.17 39.97
CA GLY A 782 16.05 -38.50 41.27
C GLY A 782 15.08 -39.09 42.30
N LEU A 783 14.77 -40.38 42.22
CA LEU A 783 13.92 -41.08 43.20
C LEU A 783 14.78 -41.92 44.15
N CYS A 784 14.78 -41.57 45.44
CA CYS A 784 15.42 -42.36 46.51
C CYS A 784 14.75 -43.72 46.68
#